data_AF-A0A090RYJ0-F1
#
_entry.id   AF-A0A090RYJ0-F1
#
_cell.length_a   1.000
_cell.length_b   1.000
_cell.length_c   1.000
_cell.angle_alpha   90.00
_cell.angle_beta   90.00
_cell.angle_gamma   90.00
#
_symmetry.space_group_name_H-M   'P 1'
#
loop_
_entity.id
_entity.type
_entity.pdbx_description
1 polymer ?
#
loop_
_entity_poly.entity_id
_entity_poly.type
_entity_poly.pdbx_seq_one_letter_code
_entity_poly.pdbx_strand_id
1 'polypeptide(L)'
;MLKVSLPIKLTNSLRLLSVKEAKRGILFSRLLGHEAGHELSQRLPTTTFIEEPAWATVTNPQGEGLDLPLISLRDNPFFAEKRTQSASTLANEGNTHLLATVNQVCAGQQQAQVVSWVQQVAKREDISQHQAACDWIGAFMQNVIAPLCIARSDYGVVMLAHQQNILLRVDNGMPAGMMYRDCQGSGVTELALERFASVFEGEKPEYFMEGEFVNPYLAYYLIGNSLINTVATIAASGMVTEQVLYQVCREKLAALAAASPVDPSFYNYLLNSDTLHWKRNFLCFVEEHNEATLSDPTKIYREIPNSLSEGVLPDCVKPLPDGSDVAIYPLAIDQWSLKTNGVERGLLNIHETSGAISVNVATDDPLIYWSGLEHAFFALDCQQITCEHAPEFVRGCLDTEQRLTRASFLEHAPIWHQPDHKPTDEIRLEASNGLTHPSRPAKPVDVFYQRYIYGMNKVLTFRKASLSRDLECFNRWHNDPAISPVWELEGSHQDHIDYLTKMESDPHQFPVIGEFDGVPFGYFEIYWTPEDRLGPYYQAQDFDRGAHMLSANPRFRGWRYFSVWSRGIVHYCFLANAKTNNVMGEPRADNKKVLALTERIGFEHLFDFDFPHKRAAMLQCKRERFFEFYTSQAR
;
A
#
# COMPACT_ATOMS: atom_id res chain seq x y z
N MET A 1 7.74 -27.61 -5.65
CA MET A 1 7.93 -27.78 -7.11
C MET A 1 9.40 -28.05 -7.38
N LEU A 2 9.70 -28.84 -8.42
CA LEU A 2 11.09 -29.13 -8.81
C LEU A 2 11.46 -28.30 -10.04
N LYS A 3 12.57 -27.58 -9.97
CA LYS A 3 13.25 -26.98 -11.10
C LYS A 3 14.50 -27.80 -11.38
N VAL A 4 14.65 -28.34 -12.58
CA VAL A 4 15.69 -29.32 -12.90
C VAL A 4 16.56 -28.84 -14.05
N SER A 5 17.85 -29.22 -14.01
CA SER A 5 18.74 -29.08 -15.15
C SER A 5 18.29 -29.99 -16.29
N LEU A 6 18.07 -29.40 -17.46
CA LEU A 6 17.62 -30.07 -18.67
C LEU A 6 18.49 -29.61 -19.85
N PRO A 7 19.29 -30.49 -20.48
CA PRO A 7 20.21 -30.13 -21.55
C PRO A 7 19.49 -29.89 -22.89
N ILE A 8 18.56 -28.93 -22.92
CA ILE A 8 17.82 -28.49 -24.11
C ILE A 8 17.95 -26.97 -24.25
N LYS A 9 18.04 -26.49 -25.50
CA LYS A 9 17.97 -25.06 -25.80
C LYS A 9 16.51 -24.67 -25.98
N LEU A 10 16.01 -23.76 -25.16
CA LEU A 10 14.70 -23.14 -25.34
C LEU A 10 14.90 -21.63 -25.46
N THR A 11 14.46 -21.02 -26.57
CA THR A 11 14.76 -19.63 -26.94
C THR A 11 16.28 -19.42 -27.10
N ASN A 12 16.88 -18.51 -26.32
CA ASN A 12 18.27 -18.10 -26.45
C ASN A 12 19.22 -18.78 -25.44
N SER A 13 18.74 -19.69 -24.59
CA SER A 13 19.54 -20.27 -23.50
C SER A 13 19.41 -21.79 -23.39
N LEU A 14 20.50 -22.44 -22.99
CA LEU A 14 20.50 -23.83 -22.55
C LEU A 14 19.86 -23.91 -21.16
N ARG A 15 18.98 -24.89 -20.93
CA ARG A 15 18.23 -25.02 -19.67
C ARG A 15 18.98 -25.85 -18.61
N LEU A 16 20.29 -25.65 -18.49
CA LEU A 16 21.06 -26.16 -17.35
C LEU A 16 21.01 -25.14 -16.21
N LEU A 17 20.92 -25.64 -14.98
CA LEU A 17 21.08 -24.85 -13.77
C LEU A 17 22.53 -24.94 -13.32
N SER A 18 23.10 -23.82 -12.88
CA SER A 18 24.42 -23.80 -12.26
C SER A 18 24.34 -23.74 -10.73
N VAL A 19 25.39 -24.23 -10.05
CA VAL A 19 25.55 -24.05 -8.58
C VAL A 19 25.48 -22.59 -8.21
N LYS A 20 26.07 -21.73 -9.05
CA LYS A 20 25.97 -20.28 -8.98
C LYS A 20 24.50 -19.88 -8.88
N GLU A 21 23.71 -20.11 -9.93
CA GLU A 21 22.30 -19.74 -9.99
C GLU A 21 21.45 -20.29 -8.83
N ALA A 22 21.73 -21.50 -8.37
CA ALA A 22 21.01 -22.10 -7.26
C ALA A 22 21.27 -21.39 -5.92
N LYS A 23 22.49 -20.89 -5.68
CA LYS A 23 22.80 -20.04 -4.52
C LYS A 23 22.02 -18.72 -4.53
N ARG A 24 21.60 -18.23 -5.70
CA ARG A 24 20.76 -17.02 -5.82
C ARG A 24 19.39 -17.22 -5.15
N GLY A 25 18.79 -18.39 -5.32
CA GLY A 25 17.54 -18.76 -4.65
C GLY A 25 17.65 -18.68 -3.14
N ILE A 26 18.70 -19.30 -2.58
CA ILE A 26 18.99 -19.28 -1.13
C ILE A 26 19.21 -17.86 -0.63
N LEU A 27 20.00 -17.05 -1.35
CA LEU A 27 20.23 -15.65 -0.97
C LEU A 27 18.92 -14.87 -0.91
N PHE A 28 18.07 -15.02 -1.93
CA PHE A 28 16.77 -14.34 -1.96
C PHE A 28 15.87 -14.75 -0.78
N SER A 29 15.82 -16.04 -0.44
CA SER A 29 15.13 -16.53 0.77
C SER A 29 15.68 -15.92 2.06
N ARG A 30 17.01 -15.79 2.19
CA ARG A 30 17.64 -15.11 3.33
C ARG A 30 17.27 -13.63 3.41
N LEU A 31 17.16 -12.94 2.27
CA LEU A 31 16.71 -11.55 2.24
C LEU A 31 15.25 -11.44 2.72
N LEU A 32 14.36 -12.33 2.28
CA LEU A 32 12.96 -12.32 2.73
C LEU A 32 12.79 -12.63 4.22
N GLY A 33 13.64 -13.50 4.78
CA GLY A 33 13.68 -13.80 6.22
C GLY A 33 14.43 -12.77 7.09
N HIS A 34 14.94 -11.68 6.49
CA HIS A 34 15.54 -10.56 7.23
C HIS A 34 14.46 -9.57 7.70
N GLU A 35 14.76 -8.74 8.69
CA GLU A 35 13.88 -7.67 9.18
C GLU A 35 13.32 -6.79 8.03
N ALA A 36 14.19 -6.33 7.13
CA ALA A 36 13.79 -5.55 5.96
C ALA A 36 12.96 -6.37 4.94
N GLY A 37 13.12 -7.70 4.91
CA GLY A 37 12.33 -8.61 4.07
C GLY A 37 10.93 -8.84 4.63
N HIS A 38 10.80 -8.91 5.95
CA HIS A 38 9.50 -8.89 6.62
C HIS A 38 8.78 -7.55 6.42
N GLU A 39 9.47 -6.40 6.51
CA GLU A 39 8.90 -5.08 6.18
C GLU A 39 8.45 -5.02 4.70
N LEU A 40 9.26 -5.54 3.77
CA LEU A 40 8.90 -5.64 2.34
C LEU A 40 7.62 -6.45 2.14
N SER A 41 7.55 -7.65 2.72
CA SER A 41 6.38 -8.52 2.62
C SER A 41 5.13 -7.90 3.24
N GLN A 42 5.29 -7.24 4.40
CA GLN A 42 4.23 -6.51 5.09
C GLN A 42 3.71 -5.34 4.24
N ARG A 43 4.60 -4.63 3.53
CA ARG A 43 4.22 -3.51 2.65
C ARG A 43 3.55 -3.94 1.35
N LEU A 44 3.75 -5.20 0.92
CA LEU A 44 3.28 -5.73 -0.36
C LEU A 44 2.27 -6.90 -0.16
N PRO A 45 1.10 -6.67 0.46
CA PRO A 45 0.17 -7.74 0.85
C PRO A 45 -0.46 -8.49 -0.34
N THR A 46 -0.42 -7.91 -1.53
CA THR A 46 -0.93 -8.52 -2.77
C THR A 46 0.14 -9.32 -3.51
N THR A 47 1.36 -9.39 -2.98
CA THR A 47 2.50 -10.05 -3.60
C THR A 47 2.95 -11.28 -2.82
N THR A 48 3.21 -12.36 -3.53
CA THR A 48 3.87 -13.55 -2.99
C THR A 48 5.18 -13.79 -3.73
N PHE A 49 6.29 -13.84 -3.01
CA PHE A 49 7.56 -14.24 -3.58
C PHE A 49 7.74 -15.75 -3.40
N ILE A 50 7.72 -16.51 -4.50
CA ILE A 50 7.89 -17.97 -4.43
C ILE A 50 9.37 -18.29 -4.28
N GLU A 51 9.72 -18.79 -3.11
CA GLU A 51 11.10 -19.04 -2.70
C GLU A 51 11.72 -20.29 -3.34
N GLU A 52 13.05 -20.29 -3.40
CA GLU A 52 13.88 -21.43 -3.79
C GLU A 52 14.92 -21.72 -2.68
N PRO A 53 14.46 -22.19 -1.50
CA PRO A 53 15.28 -22.21 -0.29
C PRO A 53 16.35 -23.30 -0.28
N ALA A 54 16.28 -24.27 -1.21
CA ALA A 54 17.19 -25.41 -1.23
C ALA A 54 17.48 -25.89 -2.66
N TRP A 55 18.65 -26.48 -2.85
CA TRP A 55 19.05 -27.12 -4.10
C TRP A 55 19.98 -28.30 -3.80
N ALA A 56 20.13 -29.21 -4.75
CA ALA A 56 21.01 -30.37 -4.64
C ALA A 56 21.65 -30.69 -5.99
N THR A 57 22.88 -31.22 -5.94
CA THR A 57 23.54 -31.81 -7.10
C THR A 57 24.52 -32.91 -6.66
N VAL A 58 25.07 -33.64 -7.61
CA VAL A 58 26.16 -34.60 -7.40
C VAL A 58 27.50 -33.87 -7.54
N THR A 59 28.48 -34.23 -6.72
CA THR A 59 29.85 -33.72 -6.86
C THR A 59 30.72 -34.70 -7.65
N ASN A 60 31.67 -34.17 -8.42
CA ASN A 60 32.73 -34.99 -9.00
C ASN A 60 33.72 -35.48 -7.90
N PRO A 61 34.66 -36.38 -8.23
CA PRO A 61 35.66 -36.85 -7.26
C PRO A 61 36.56 -35.74 -6.67
N GLN A 62 36.62 -34.56 -7.31
CA GLN A 62 37.35 -33.38 -6.85
C GLN A 62 36.53 -32.50 -5.89
N GLY A 63 35.25 -32.84 -5.66
CA GLY A 63 34.34 -32.10 -4.78
C GLY A 63 33.58 -30.96 -5.46
N GLU A 64 33.71 -30.80 -6.78
CA GLU A 64 33.01 -29.75 -7.53
C GLU A 64 31.59 -30.20 -7.87
N GLY A 65 30.61 -29.33 -7.63
CA GLY A 65 29.21 -29.60 -7.95
C GLY A 65 28.95 -29.61 -9.45
N LEU A 66 28.25 -30.62 -9.94
CA LEU A 66 27.88 -30.73 -11.35
C LEU A 66 26.64 -29.88 -11.67
N ASP A 67 26.58 -29.29 -12.86
CA ASP A 67 25.37 -28.60 -13.33
C ASP A 67 24.26 -29.60 -13.72
N LEU A 68 24.60 -30.86 -14.01
CA LEU A 68 23.67 -31.95 -14.24
C LEU A 68 24.04 -33.12 -13.31
N PRO A 69 23.14 -33.61 -12.43
CA PRO A 69 21.70 -33.38 -12.39
C PRO A 69 21.26 -32.34 -11.34
N LEU A 70 21.71 -31.08 -11.44
CA LEU A 70 21.33 -30.08 -10.45
C LEU A 70 19.81 -29.89 -10.41
N ILE A 71 19.27 -29.83 -9.19
CA ILE A 71 17.87 -29.55 -8.90
C ILE A 71 17.75 -28.39 -7.92
N SER A 72 16.81 -27.48 -8.15
CA SER A 72 16.37 -26.45 -7.20
C SER A 72 14.96 -26.79 -6.71
N LEU A 73 14.77 -26.73 -5.40
CA LEU A 73 13.50 -26.95 -4.70
C LEU A 73 12.82 -25.60 -4.57
N ARG A 74 11.72 -25.42 -5.31
CA ARG A 74 10.89 -24.23 -5.27
C ARG A 74 9.65 -24.48 -4.41
N ASP A 75 9.23 -23.52 -3.61
CA ASP A 75 7.98 -23.66 -2.86
C ASP A 75 6.77 -23.86 -3.77
N ASN A 76 5.80 -24.64 -3.29
CA ASN A 76 4.55 -24.88 -4.01
C ASN A 76 3.36 -24.30 -3.23
N PRO A 77 2.99 -23.02 -3.46
CA PRO A 77 1.89 -22.41 -2.72
C PRO A 77 0.57 -23.16 -2.93
N PHE A 78 0.37 -23.76 -4.12
CA PHE A 78 -0.82 -24.52 -4.48
C PHE A 78 -0.94 -25.90 -3.80
N PHE A 79 0.11 -26.35 -3.10
CA PHE A 79 0.05 -27.60 -2.32
C PHE A 79 -0.27 -27.33 -0.84
N ALA A 80 0.19 -26.20 -0.30
CA ALA A 80 -0.08 -25.81 1.08
C ALA A 80 -1.57 -25.48 1.28
N GLU A 81 -2.18 -24.74 0.35
CA GLU A 81 -3.62 -24.41 0.36
C GLU A 81 -4.51 -25.66 0.44
N LYS A 82 -4.14 -26.75 -0.26
CA LYS A 82 -4.87 -28.04 -0.22
C LYS A 82 -4.83 -28.75 1.13
N ARG A 83 -3.85 -28.48 1.98
CA ARG A 83 -3.66 -29.17 3.28
C ARG A 83 -4.30 -28.45 4.46
N THR A 84 -4.50 -27.14 4.37
CA THR A 84 -4.93 -26.30 5.50
C THR A 84 -6.38 -25.84 5.44
N GLN A 85 -7.18 -26.23 4.43
CA GLN A 85 -8.52 -25.67 4.25
C GLN A 85 -9.67 -26.69 4.32
N SER A 86 -10.67 -26.35 5.16
CA SER A 86 -12.07 -26.77 5.03
C SER A 86 -12.74 -26.06 3.84
N ALA A 87 -13.81 -26.65 3.30
CA ALA A 87 -14.46 -26.38 2.01
C ALA A 87 -14.88 -24.94 1.60
N SER A 88 -14.61 -23.87 2.38
CA SER A 88 -15.03 -22.49 2.05
C SER A 88 -13.98 -21.65 1.31
N THR A 89 -12.75 -22.13 1.15
CA THR A 89 -11.64 -21.39 0.50
C THR A 89 -11.15 -22.02 -0.82
N LEU A 90 -11.92 -22.97 -1.36
CA LEU A 90 -11.75 -23.59 -2.69
C LEU A 90 -11.76 -22.62 -3.89
N ALA A 91 -11.86 -21.30 -3.68
CA ALA A 91 -11.95 -20.29 -4.72
C ALA A 91 -10.60 -19.82 -5.32
N ASN A 92 -9.47 -19.99 -4.62
CA ASN A 92 -8.20 -19.35 -5.03
C ASN A 92 -7.38 -20.11 -6.09
N GLU A 93 -7.52 -21.44 -6.22
CA GLU A 93 -6.80 -22.21 -7.26
C GLU A 93 -7.27 -21.89 -8.68
N GLY A 94 -8.53 -21.46 -8.84
CA GLY A 94 -9.10 -21.10 -10.15
C GLY A 94 -8.73 -19.71 -10.65
N ASN A 95 -8.13 -18.88 -9.80
CA ASN A 95 -7.96 -17.44 -10.01
C ASN A 95 -6.51 -17.02 -10.29
N THR A 96 -5.55 -17.95 -10.33
CA THR A 96 -4.14 -17.65 -10.57
C THR A 96 -3.70 -18.10 -11.97
N HIS A 97 -3.20 -17.16 -12.77
CA HIS A 97 -2.88 -17.38 -14.18
C HIS A 97 -1.48 -16.90 -14.54
N LEU A 98 -0.80 -17.60 -15.44
CA LEU A 98 0.47 -17.11 -15.98
C LEU A 98 0.22 -15.89 -16.88
N LEU A 99 0.86 -14.75 -16.61
CA LEU A 99 0.63 -13.52 -17.38
C LEU A 99 0.86 -13.69 -18.88
N ALA A 100 1.87 -14.49 -19.26
CA ALA A 100 2.15 -14.80 -20.67
C ALA A 100 0.95 -15.43 -21.38
N THR A 101 0.24 -16.35 -20.71
CA THR A 101 -0.94 -17.01 -21.26
C THR A 101 -2.15 -16.08 -21.26
N VAL A 102 -2.25 -15.19 -20.27
CA VAL A 102 -3.32 -14.20 -20.17
C VAL A 102 -3.33 -13.23 -21.36
N ASN A 103 -2.13 -12.80 -21.79
CA ASN A 103 -1.95 -11.86 -22.90
C ASN A 103 -1.97 -12.53 -24.28
N GLN A 104 -1.82 -13.85 -24.36
CA GLN A 104 -1.77 -14.60 -25.61
C GLN A 104 -3.17 -14.97 -26.10
N VAL A 105 -3.40 -14.91 -27.42
CA VAL A 105 -4.53 -15.58 -28.07
C VAL A 105 -4.14 -17.04 -28.32
N CYS A 106 -4.75 -17.99 -27.60
CA CYS A 106 -4.47 -19.41 -27.79
C CYS A 106 -5.27 -20.00 -28.95
N ALA A 107 -4.83 -21.14 -29.48
CA ALA A 107 -5.54 -21.84 -30.55
C ALA A 107 -6.99 -22.16 -30.12
N GLY A 108 -7.96 -21.76 -30.94
CA GLY A 108 -9.39 -21.90 -30.65
C GLY A 108 -10.01 -20.75 -29.84
N GLN A 109 -9.23 -19.78 -29.37
CA GLN A 109 -9.74 -18.54 -28.77
C GLN A 109 -9.88 -17.44 -29.83
N GLN A 110 -10.93 -16.62 -29.70
CA GLN A 110 -11.12 -15.44 -30.56
C GLN A 110 -10.33 -14.22 -30.08
N GLN A 111 -10.02 -14.15 -28.78
CA GLN A 111 -9.35 -13.03 -28.15
C GLN A 111 -8.56 -13.51 -26.93
N ALA A 112 -7.67 -12.66 -26.42
CA ALA A 112 -6.90 -12.94 -25.22
C ALA A 112 -7.79 -12.97 -23.97
N GLN A 113 -7.33 -13.65 -22.92
CA GLN A 113 -8.10 -13.79 -21.68
C GLN A 113 -8.29 -12.43 -20.97
N VAL A 114 -7.27 -11.56 -21.00
CA VAL A 114 -7.36 -10.21 -20.43
C VAL A 114 -8.50 -9.39 -21.03
N VAL A 115 -8.70 -9.46 -22.35
CA VAL A 115 -9.78 -8.76 -23.05
C VAL A 115 -11.15 -9.28 -22.60
N SER A 116 -11.26 -10.60 -22.41
CA SER A 116 -12.49 -11.22 -21.92
C SER A 116 -12.84 -10.76 -20.50
N TRP A 117 -11.84 -10.64 -19.63
CA TRP A 117 -12.05 -10.13 -18.27
C TRP A 117 -12.45 -8.66 -18.26
N VAL A 118 -11.81 -7.81 -19.06
CA VAL A 118 -12.20 -6.39 -19.19
C VAL A 118 -13.66 -6.26 -19.65
N GLN A 119 -14.08 -7.05 -20.63
CA GLN A 119 -15.48 -7.06 -21.09
C GLN A 119 -16.46 -7.57 -20.01
N GLN A 120 -16.05 -8.56 -19.21
CA GLN A 120 -16.84 -9.06 -18.08
C GLN A 120 -17.00 -8.01 -16.99
N VAL A 121 -15.94 -7.28 -16.66
CA VAL A 121 -15.97 -6.16 -15.70
C VAL A 121 -16.88 -5.05 -16.21
N ALA A 122 -16.71 -4.64 -17.47
CA ALA A 122 -17.57 -3.64 -18.11
C ALA A 122 -19.07 -3.99 -17.99
N LYS A 123 -19.41 -5.25 -18.28
CA LYS A 123 -20.79 -5.74 -18.19
C LYS A 123 -21.30 -5.84 -16.75
N ARG A 124 -20.45 -6.28 -15.81
CA ARG A 124 -20.85 -6.50 -14.41
C ARG A 124 -21.08 -5.18 -13.69
N GLU A 125 -20.18 -4.22 -13.87
CA GLU A 125 -20.23 -2.90 -13.22
C GLU A 125 -21.11 -1.89 -13.98
N ASP A 126 -21.69 -2.29 -15.12
CA ASP A 126 -22.47 -1.42 -16.02
C ASP A 126 -21.72 -0.14 -16.46
N ILE A 127 -20.45 -0.32 -16.85
CA ILE A 127 -19.57 0.75 -17.32
C ILE A 127 -19.11 0.50 -18.76
N SER A 128 -18.59 1.54 -19.41
CA SER A 128 -18.03 1.38 -20.75
C SER A 128 -16.80 0.46 -20.75
N GLN A 129 -16.57 -0.25 -21.86
CA GLN A 129 -15.36 -1.07 -22.01
C GLN A 129 -14.08 -0.23 -21.95
N HIS A 130 -14.13 1.03 -22.39
CA HIS A 130 -13.05 1.99 -22.24
C HIS A 130 -12.71 2.21 -20.75
N GLN A 131 -13.72 2.48 -19.92
CA GLN A 131 -13.53 2.67 -18.49
C GLN A 131 -13.00 1.40 -17.82
N ALA A 132 -13.62 0.25 -18.10
CA ALA A 132 -13.18 -1.03 -17.54
C ALA A 132 -11.72 -1.36 -17.93
N ALA A 133 -11.27 -0.99 -19.13
CA ALA A 133 -9.89 -1.18 -19.54
C ALA A 133 -8.91 -0.30 -18.74
N CYS A 134 -9.27 0.97 -18.51
CA CYS A 134 -8.48 1.87 -17.65
C CYS A 134 -8.41 1.35 -16.21
N ASP A 135 -9.54 0.90 -15.65
CA ASP A 135 -9.60 0.36 -14.29
C ASP A 135 -8.80 -0.93 -14.16
N TRP A 136 -8.88 -1.81 -15.16
CA TRP A 136 -8.10 -3.05 -15.17
C TRP A 136 -6.59 -2.77 -15.19
N ILE A 137 -6.12 -1.84 -16.04
CA ILE A 137 -4.71 -1.44 -16.06
C ILE A 137 -4.30 -0.71 -14.77
N GLY A 138 -5.18 0.12 -14.19
CA GLY A 138 -4.95 0.75 -12.89
C GLY A 138 -4.71 -0.29 -11.79
N ALA A 139 -5.58 -1.31 -11.72
CA ALA A 139 -5.43 -2.42 -10.79
C ALA A 139 -4.19 -3.28 -11.07
N PHE A 140 -3.84 -3.52 -12.35
CA PHE A 140 -2.62 -4.22 -12.73
C PHE A 140 -1.37 -3.44 -12.29
N MET A 141 -1.36 -2.13 -12.48
CA MET A 141 -0.29 -1.26 -12.00
C MET A 141 -0.16 -1.33 -10.48
N GLN A 142 -1.26 -1.24 -9.75
CA GLN A 142 -1.27 -1.26 -8.28
C GLN A 142 -0.85 -2.62 -7.70
N ASN A 143 -1.36 -3.72 -8.26
CA ASN A 143 -1.25 -5.05 -7.66
C ASN A 143 -0.13 -5.92 -8.25
N VAL A 144 0.51 -5.48 -9.35
CA VAL A 144 1.56 -6.26 -10.04
C VAL A 144 2.83 -5.43 -10.26
N ILE A 145 2.70 -4.25 -10.87
CA ILE A 145 3.88 -3.45 -11.26
C ILE A 145 4.47 -2.68 -10.07
N ALA A 146 3.62 -1.97 -9.32
CA ALA A 146 4.03 -1.16 -8.18
C ALA A 146 4.82 -1.96 -7.13
N PRO A 147 4.42 -3.19 -6.73
CA PRO A 147 5.21 -4.00 -5.80
C PRO A 147 6.65 -4.25 -6.26
N LEU A 148 6.86 -4.50 -7.55
CA LEU A 148 8.18 -4.75 -8.13
C LEU A 148 9.01 -3.46 -8.23
N CYS A 149 8.37 -2.32 -8.52
CA CYS A 149 9.01 -1.00 -8.46
C CYS A 149 9.44 -0.64 -7.04
N ILE A 150 8.59 -0.91 -6.04
CA ILE A 150 8.86 -0.64 -4.61
C ILE A 150 10.01 -1.52 -4.11
N ALA A 151 10.00 -2.83 -4.43
CA ALA A 151 11.08 -3.73 -4.04
C ALA A 151 12.45 -3.24 -4.54
N ARG A 152 12.52 -2.73 -5.77
CA ARG A 152 13.75 -2.14 -6.30
C ARG A 152 14.08 -0.80 -5.66
N SER A 153 13.12 0.11 -5.55
CA SER A 153 13.37 1.52 -5.21
C SER A 153 13.53 1.79 -3.71
N ASP A 154 12.95 0.95 -2.86
CA ASP A 154 13.00 1.12 -1.40
C ASP A 154 13.82 0.05 -0.67
N TYR A 155 14.07 -1.09 -1.33
CA TYR A 155 14.81 -2.20 -0.74
C TYR A 155 16.02 -2.64 -1.58
N GLY A 156 16.21 -2.10 -2.78
CA GLY A 156 17.32 -2.49 -3.66
C GLY A 156 17.21 -3.91 -4.22
N VAL A 157 16.05 -4.55 -4.10
CA VAL A 157 15.80 -5.92 -4.57
C VAL A 157 15.25 -5.86 -5.99
N VAL A 158 16.03 -6.32 -6.95
CA VAL A 158 15.71 -6.27 -8.38
C VAL A 158 15.12 -7.60 -8.80
N MET A 159 13.97 -7.56 -9.48
CA MET A 159 13.31 -8.74 -10.02
C MET A 159 13.06 -8.54 -11.51
N LEU A 160 13.75 -9.31 -12.34
CA LEU A 160 13.59 -9.30 -13.80
C LEU A 160 12.31 -10.04 -14.20
N ALA A 161 11.17 -9.43 -13.87
CA ALA A 161 9.84 -10.03 -13.97
C ALA A 161 9.23 -9.88 -15.38
N HIS A 162 9.66 -10.74 -16.31
CA HIS A 162 8.91 -10.95 -17.56
C HIS A 162 7.60 -11.70 -17.34
N GLN A 163 6.74 -11.75 -18.36
CA GLN A 163 5.41 -12.38 -18.28
C GLN A 163 5.40 -13.83 -17.78
N GLN A 164 6.46 -14.61 -18.06
CA GLN A 164 6.59 -15.99 -17.59
C GLN A 164 6.94 -16.12 -16.08
N ASN A 165 7.35 -15.03 -15.43
CA ASN A 165 7.72 -15.00 -14.01
C ASN A 165 6.63 -14.36 -13.13
N ILE A 166 5.54 -13.90 -13.74
CA ILE A 166 4.40 -13.31 -13.06
C ILE A 166 3.23 -14.27 -13.15
N LEU A 167 2.78 -14.76 -11.99
CA LEU A 167 1.51 -15.44 -11.84
C LEU A 167 0.49 -14.41 -11.34
N LEU A 168 -0.40 -13.96 -12.23
CA LEU A 168 -1.43 -12.99 -11.95
C LEU A 168 -2.59 -13.64 -11.19
N ARG A 169 -2.93 -13.11 -10.02
CA ARG A 169 -4.17 -13.45 -9.31
C ARG A 169 -5.28 -12.51 -9.78
N VAL A 170 -6.43 -13.07 -10.12
CA VAL A 170 -7.59 -12.35 -10.66
C VAL A 170 -8.83 -12.68 -9.87
N ASP A 171 -9.46 -11.67 -9.28
CA ASP A 171 -10.73 -11.82 -8.58
C ASP A 171 -11.82 -11.06 -9.33
N ASN A 172 -12.90 -11.76 -9.70
CA ASN A 172 -13.99 -11.21 -10.51
C ASN A 172 -13.48 -10.48 -11.77
N GLY A 173 -12.50 -11.05 -12.48
CA GLY A 173 -11.92 -10.45 -13.68
C GLY A 173 -10.99 -9.26 -13.45
N MET A 174 -10.76 -8.84 -12.19
CA MET A 174 -9.83 -7.74 -11.86
C MET A 174 -8.51 -8.26 -11.28
N PRO A 175 -7.36 -7.65 -11.62
CA PRO A 175 -6.07 -7.96 -10.98
C PRO A 175 -6.13 -7.74 -9.47
N ALA A 176 -5.93 -8.80 -8.70
CA ALA A 176 -6.00 -8.79 -7.24
C ALA A 176 -4.65 -9.05 -6.55
N GLY A 177 -3.62 -9.36 -7.32
CA GLY A 177 -2.27 -9.61 -6.80
C GLY A 177 -1.42 -10.38 -7.78
N MET A 178 -0.21 -10.72 -7.34
CA MET A 178 0.69 -11.56 -8.13
C MET A 178 1.56 -12.46 -7.25
N MET A 179 2.03 -13.55 -7.86
CA MET A 179 3.15 -14.31 -7.34
C MET A 179 4.33 -14.16 -8.29
N TYR A 180 5.47 -13.75 -7.76
CA TYR A 180 6.74 -13.75 -8.50
C TYR A 180 7.41 -15.10 -8.34
N ARG A 181 7.87 -15.67 -9.44
CA ARG A 181 8.66 -16.91 -9.46
C ARG A 181 9.97 -16.72 -10.18
N ASP A 182 10.86 -17.68 -9.95
CA ASP A 182 12.18 -17.77 -10.58
C ASP A 182 13.21 -16.82 -10.01
N CYS A 183 13.79 -17.23 -8.88
CA CYS A 183 14.82 -16.46 -8.17
C CYS A 183 16.10 -16.26 -9.00
N GLN A 184 16.31 -17.00 -10.10
CA GLN A 184 17.43 -16.76 -11.01
C GLN A 184 17.36 -15.39 -11.70
N GLY A 185 16.16 -14.81 -11.82
CA GLY A 185 15.97 -13.47 -12.36
C GLY A 185 16.15 -12.35 -11.33
N SER A 186 16.60 -12.65 -10.10
CA SER A 186 16.78 -11.64 -9.06
C SER A 186 18.18 -11.00 -9.09
N GLY A 187 18.30 -9.79 -8.53
CA GLY A 187 19.55 -9.07 -8.35
C GLY A 187 19.43 -8.11 -7.18
N VAL A 188 20.55 -7.50 -6.77
CA VAL A 188 20.56 -6.54 -5.66
C VAL A 188 21.42 -5.32 -5.99
N THR A 189 21.02 -4.15 -5.52
CA THR A 189 21.76 -2.89 -5.67
C THR A 189 22.50 -2.50 -4.39
N GLU A 190 23.20 -1.37 -4.42
CA GLU A 190 23.83 -0.74 -3.24
C GLU A 190 22.85 -0.59 -2.08
N LEU A 191 21.62 -0.19 -2.37
CA LEU A 191 20.56 0.00 -1.36
C LEU A 191 20.25 -1.30 -0.61
N ALA A 192 20.28 -2.45 -1.28
CA ALA A 192 20.07 -3.74 -0.62
C ALA A 192 21.24 -4.10 0.29
N LEU A 193 22.48 -3.75 -0.08
CA LEU A 193 23.64 -3.97 0.79
C LEU A 193 23.50 -3.21 2.12
N GLU A 194 22.93 -2.00 2.08
CA GLU A 194 22.65 -1.22 3.29
C GLU A 194 21.47 -1.77 4.08
N ARG A 195 20.35 -2.06 3.40
CA ARG A 195 19.09 -2.52 4.02
C ARG A 195 19.19 -3.91 4.63
N PHE A 196 20.00 -4.77 4.06
CA PHE A 196 20.19 -6.16 4.45
C PHE A 196 21.64 -6.43 4.87
N ALA A 197 22.31 -5.44 5.47
CA ALA A 197 23.74 -5.48 5.81
C ALA A 197 24.16 -6.75 6.58
N SER A 198 23.30 -7.27 7.46
CA SER A 198 23.57 -8.50 8.21
C SER A 198 23.58 -9.77 7.35
N VAL A 199 22.93 -9.76 6.18
CA VAL A 199 22.91 -10.88 5.23
C VAL A 199 24.16 -10.90 4.36
N PHE A 200 24.70 -9.72 4.05
CA PHE A 200 25.85 -9.56 3.14
C PHE A 200 27.21 -9.46 3.84
N GLU A 201 27.24 -9.08 5.12
CA GLU A 201 28.47 -8.95 5.92
C GLU A 201 29.54 -8.04 5.27
N GLY A 202 29.10 -7.06 4.46
CA GLY A 202 29.96 -6.11 3.75
C GLY A 202 30.50 -6.59 2.40
N GLU A 203 30.12 -7.79 1.93
CA GLU A 203 30.53 -8.31 0.63
C GLU A 203 29.47 -8.11 -0.45
N LYS A 204 29.92 -7.78 -1.67
CA LYS A 204 29.03 -7.74 -2.84
C LYS A 204 28.75 -9.18 -3.28
N PRO A 205 27.48 -9.61 -3.34
CA PRO A 205 27.16 -10.90 -3.89
C PRO A 205 27.47 -10.92 -5.39
N GLU A 206 27.60 -12.12 -5.95
CA GLU A 206 27.92 -12.31 -7.37
C GLU A 206 26.84 -11.75 -8.34
N TYR A 207 25.66 -11.39 -7.84
CA TYR A 207 24.51 -10.84 -8.58
C TYR A 207 24.19 -9.41 -8.21
N PHE A 208 25.19 -8.72 -7.69
CA PHE A 208 25.16 -7.29 -7.51
C PHE A 208 24.99 -6.60 -8.88
N MET A 209 24.05 -5.67 -8.93
CA MET A 209 23.76 -4.83 -10.08
C MET A 209 23.93 -3.38 -9.63
N GLU A 210 24.88 -2.68 -10.25
CA GLU A 210 25.10 -1.27 -9.97
C GLU A 210 23.84 -0.47 -10.27
N GLY A 211 23.37 0.31 -9.29
CA GLY A 211 22.11 1.04 -9.37
C GLY A 211 22.02 2.00 -10.57
N GLU A 212 23.16 2.55 -10.99
CA GLU A 212 23.28 3.42 -12.17
C GLU A 212 22.92 2.70 -13.48
N PHE A 213 23.26 1.41 -13.59
CA PHE A 213 23.11 0.64 -14.83
C PHE A 213 21.91 -0.31 -14.83
N VAL A 214 21.26 -0.55 -13.70
CA VAL A 214 20.21 -1.58 -13.58
C VAL A 214 18.88 -1.18 -14.23
N ASN A 215 18.59 0.12 -14.31
CA ASN A 215 17.29 0.65 -14.74
C ASN A 215 16.90 0.20 -16.16
N PRO A 216 17.78 0.27 -17.18
CA PRO A 216 17.56 -0.33 -18.50
C PRO A 216 17.13 -1.81 -18.48
N TYR A 217 17.84 -2.65 -17.72
CA TYR A 217 17.56 -4.08 -17.64
C TYR A 217 16.20 -4.33 -17.00
N LEU A 218 15.95 -3.74 -15.85
CA LEU A 218 14.67 -3.89 -15.16
C LEU A 218 13.50 -3.37 -16.02
N ALA A 219 13.66 -2.22 -16.65
CA ALA A 219 12.64 -1.64 -17.52
C ALA A 219 12.27 -2.60 -18.64
N TYR A 220 13.22 -3.29 -19.27
CA TYR A 220 12.89 -4.25 -20.33
C TYR A 220 11.99 -5.38 -19.84
N TYR A 221 12.35 -6.02 -18.72
CA TYR A 221 11.60 -7.17 -18.24
C TYR A 221 10.26 -6.77 -17.64
N LEU A 222 10.24 -5.72 -16.81
CA LEU A 222 9.05 -5.31 -16.08
C LEU A 222 8.12 -4.43 -16.92
N ILE A 223 8.67 -3.44 -17.62
CA ILE A 223 7.87 -2.46 -18.37
C ILE A 223 7.66 -2.94 -19.80
N GLY A 224 8.71 -3.21 -20.56
CA GLY A 224 8.60 -3.60 -21.96
C GLY A 224 7.91 -4.95 -22.16
N ASN A 225 8.41 -6.00 -21.51
CA ASN A 225 7.94 -7.36 -21.71
C ASN A 225 6.59 -7.62 -21.03
N SER A 226 6.38 -7.09 -19.82
CA SER A 226 5.17 -7.35 -19.04
C SER A 226 4.11 -6.26 -19.22
N LEU A 227 4.36 -5.02 -18.77
CA LEU A 227 3.35 -3.95 -18.79
C LEU A 227 2.90 -3.53 -20.20
N ILE A 228 3.84 -3.12 -21.06
CA ILE A 228 3.53 -2.63 -22.41
C ILE A 228 2.88 -3.72 -23.25
N ASN A 229 3.29 -4.99 -23.08
CA ASN A 229 2.63 -6.09 -23.78
C ASN A 229 1.17 -6.26 -23.34
N THR A 230 0.88 -6.17 -22.04
CA THR A 230 -0.50 -6.21 -21.54
C THR A 230 -1.32 -5.02 -22.05
N VAL A 231 -0.76 -3.81 -22.05
CA VAL A 231 -1.39 -2.62 -22.63
C VAL A 231 -1.72 -2.84 -24.12
N ALA A 232 -0.74 -3.30 -24.90
CA ALA A 232 -0.92 -3.57 -26.32
C ALA A 232 -2.00 -4.64 -26.58
N THR A 233 -2.05 -5.71 -25.77
CA THR A 233 -3.08 -6.76 -25.89
C THR A 233 -4.48 -6.21 -25.64
N ILE A 234 -4.67 -5.37 -24.62
CA ILE A 234 -5.98 -4.74 -24.35
C ILE A 234 -6.34 -3.79 -25.48
N ALA A 235 -5.42 -2.91 -25.89
CA ALA A 235 -5.66 -1.92 -26.94
C ALA A 235 -5.95 -2.57 -28.30
N ALA A 236 -5.33 -3.71 -28.61
CA ALA A 236 -5.57 -4.46 -29.85
C ALA A 236 -7.02 -4.96 -30.02
N SER A 237 -7.82 -4.99 -28.95
CA SER A 237 -9.25 -5.30 -29.04
C SER A 237 -10.11 -4.14 -29.57
N GLY A 238 -9.56 -2.93 -29.64
CA GLY A 238 -10.23 -1.73 -30.14
C GLY A 238 -11.09 -0.98 -29.11
N MET A 239 -11.16 -1.43 -27.86
CA MET A 239 -11.98 -0.77 -26.81
C MET A 239 -11.33 0.49 -26.20
N VAL A 240 -10.01 0.63 -26.32
CA VAL A 240 -9.22 1.77 -25.82
C VAL A 240 -7.91 1.86 -26.61
N THR A 241 -7.29 3.03 -26.69
CA THR A 241 -5.97 3.18 -27.34
C THR A 241 -4.83 2.97 -26.34
N GLU A 242 -3.64 2.65 -26.85
CA GLU A 242 -2.44 2.54 -26.01
C GLU A 242 -2.13 3.85 -25.28
N GLN A 243 -2.31 5.01 -25.93
CA GLN A 243 -2.02 6.33 -25.34
C GLN A 243 -2.82 6.58 -24.06
N VAL A 244 -4.10 6.19 -24.04
CA VAL A 244 -4.94 6.32 -22.84
C VAL A 244 -4.40 5.44 -21.72
N LEU A 245 -4.07 4.18 -22.02
CA LEU A 245 -3.53 3.24 -21.02
C LEU A 245 -2.14 3.64 -20.52
N TYR A 246 -1.29 4.22 -21.38
CA TYR A 246 0.00 4.77 -20.96
C TYR A 246 -0.18 5.95 -20.00
N GLN A 247 -1.20 6.79 -20.18
CA GLN A 247 -1.51 7.86 -19.22
C GLN A 247 -1.89 7.27 -17.85
N VAL A 248 -2.66 6.17 -17.80
CA VAL A 248 -2.94 5.45 -16.53
C VAL A 248 -1.65 4.96 -15.88
N CYS A 249 -0.77 4.33 -16.67
CA CYS A 249 0.52 3.83 -16.17
C CYS A 249 1.38 4.97 -15.60
N ARG A 250 1.42 6.10 -16.31
CA ARG A 250 2.18 7.29 -15.96
C ARG A 250 1.67 7.95 -14.68
N GLU A 251 0.36 8.05 -14.52
CA GLU A 251 -0.30 8.52 -13.29
C GLU A 251 0.15 7.69 -12.07
N LYS A 252 0.09 6.35 -12.18
CA LYS A 252 0.50 5.45 -11.08
C LYS A 252 2.00 5.51 -10.81
N LEU A 253 2.84 5.60 -11.85
CA LEU A 253 4.29 5.77 -11.69
C LEU A 253 4.65 7.11 -11.04
N ALA A 254 3.94 8.19 -11.38
CA ALA A 254 4.15 9.50 -10.78
C ALA A 254 3.75 9.53 -9.31
N ALA A 255 2.65 8.86 -8.93
CA ALA A 255 2.28 8.68 -7.53
C ALA A 255 3.38 7.96 -6.73
N LEU A 256 3.97 6.89 -7.29
CA LEU A 256 5.09 6.19 -6.68
C LEU A 256 6.35 7.06 -6.56
N ALA A 257 6.64 7.86 -7.59
CA ALA A 257 7.76 8.81 -7.56
C ALA A 257 7.57 9.90 -6.49
N ALA A 258 6.34 10.39 -6.32
CA ALA A 258 5.99 11.42 -5.34
C ALA A 258 5.99 10.90 -3.88
N ALA A 259 5.85 9.60 -3.67
CA ALA A 259 5.86 8.96 -2.34
C ALA A 259 7.24 8.99 -1.63
N SER A 260 8.21 9.74 -2.17
CA SER A 260 9.58 9.87 -1.65
C SER A 260 10.29 8.51 -1.50
N PRO A 261 10.47 7.76 -2.60
CA PRO A 261 11.21 6.50 -2.57
C PRO A 261 12.67 6.76 -2.16
N VAL A 262 13.31 5.73 -1.59
CA VAL A 262 14.71 5.82 -1.12
C VAL A 262 15.65 6.05 -2.30
N ASP A 263 15.46 5.31 -3.39
CA ASP A 263 16.15 5.52 -4.66
C ASP A 263 15.12 5.84 -5.77
N PRO A 264 14.98 7.12 -6.19
CA PRO A 264 14.02 7.55 -7.20
C PRO A 264 14.49 7.27 -8.64
N SER A 265 15.71 6.76 -8.86
CA SER A 265 16.34 6.72 -10.19
C SER A 265 15.55 5.89 -11.22
N PHE A 266 14.84 4.84 -10.80
CA PHE A 266 14.02 4.06 -11.72
C PHE A 266 12.79 4.83 -12.21
N TYR A 267 12.10 5.55 -11.32
CA TYR A 267 10.97 6.38 -11.72
C TYR A 267 11.41 7.54 -12.60
N ASN A 268 12.54 8.18 -12.28
CA ASN A 268 13.13 9.22 -13.12
C ASN A 268 13.47 8.68 -14.51
N TYR A 269 14.06 7.48 -14.59
CA TYR A 269 14.36 6.83 -15.86
C TYR A 269 13.09 6.61 -16.69
N LEU A 270 12.01 6.09 -16.10
CA LEU A 270 10.76 5.81 -16.80
C LEU A 270 9.98 7.06 -17.21
N LEU A 271 9.95 8.09 -16.37
CA LEU A 271 9.11 9.27 -16.59
C LEU A 271 9.81 10.38 -17.37
N ASN A 272 11.15 10.46 -17.32
CA ASN A 272 11.88 11.63 -17.81
C ASN A 272 12.85 11.31 -18.96
N SER A 273 13.16 10.04 -19.24
CA SER A 273 14.05 9.71 -20.36
C SER A 273 13.31 9.80 -21.69
N ASP A 274 13.96 10.33 -22.73
CA ASP A 274 13.41 10.36 -24.10
C ASP A 274 13.29 8.95 -24.69
N THR A 275 14.19 8.04 -24.30
CA THR A 275 14.26 6.67 -24.79
C THR A 275 14.40 5.64 -23.66
N LEU A 276 13.91 4.43 -23.91
CA LEU A 276 14.11 3.25 -23.07
C LEU A 276 14.93 2.21 -23.82
N HIS A 277 15.59 1.29 -23.11
CA HIS A 277 16.49 0.31 -23.71
C HIS A 277 15.87 -1.09 -23.76
N TRP A 278 15.48 -1.58 -24.94
CA TRP A 278 14.90 -2.92 -25.13
C TRP A 278 15.88 -3.95 -25.68
N LYS A 279 15.77 -5.17 -25.15
CA LYS A 279 16.53 -6.34 -25.60
C LYS A 279 16.05 -6.83 -26.96
N ARG A 280 17.01 -7.15 -27.83
CA ARG A 280 16.85 -7.53 -29.24
C ARG A 280 16.87 -9.05 -29.40
N ASN A 281 15.82 -9.74 -28.94
CA ASN A 281 15.78 -11.21 -28.97
C ASN A 281 16.04 -11.81 -30.36
N PHE A 282 15.50 -11.20 -31.43
CA PHE A 282 15.71 -11.66 -32.81
C PHE A 282 17.19 -11.66 -33.20
N LEU A 283 17.91 -10.57 -32.93
CA LEU A 283 19.32 -10.46 -33.31
C LEU A 283 20.21 -11.26 -32.39
N CYS A 284 19.91 -11.29 -31.09
CA CYS A 284 20.59 -12.17 -30.15
C CYS A 284 20.50 -13.64 -30.60
N PHE A 285 19.36 -14.07 -31.13
CA PHE A 285 19.17 -15.42 -31.66
C PHE A 285 19.96 -15.66 -32.96
N VAL A 286 19.91 -14.71 -33.90
CA VAL A 286 20.61 -14.80 -35.19
C VAL A 286 22.14 -14.78 -35.01
N GLU A 287 22.65 -14.02 -34.05
CA GLU A 287 24.08 -13.91 -33.74
C GLU A 287 24.59 -15.07 -32.86
N GLU A 288 23.73 -16.05 -32.54
CA GLU A 288 24.01 -17.18 -31.64
C GLU A 288 24.57 -16.78 -30.27
N HIS A 289 24.32 -15.55 -29.82
CA HIS A 289 24.72 -15.08 -28.52
C HIS A 289 23.97 -15.86 -27.42
N ASN A 290 24.72 -16.56 -26.57
CA ASN A 290 24.15 -17.14 -25.35
C ASN A 290 24.11 -16.06 -24.26
N GLU A 291 22.89 -15.62 -23.95
CA GLU A 291 22.62 -14.56 -22.97
C GLU A 291 23.18 -14.85 -21.58
N ALA A 292 23.30 -16.13 -21.21
CA ALA A 292 23.84 -16.54 -19.91
C ALA A 292 25.38 -16.38 -19.81
N THR A 293 26.07 -16.14 -20.94
CA THR A 293 27.54 -16.15 -21.01
C THR A 293 28.14 -14.93 -21.73
N LEU A 294 27.33 -13.92 -22.06
CA LEU A 294 27.82 -12.69 -22.70
C LEU A 294 28.71 -11.88 -21.75
N SER A 295 29.85 -11.38 -22.25
CA SER A 295 30.78 -10.54 -21.50
C SER A 295 30.32 -9.08 -21.37
N ASP A 296 29.55 -8.58 -22.34
CA ASP A 296 28.93 -7.27 -22.31
C ASP A 296 27.45 -7.39 -22.69
N PRO A 297 26.54 -7.36 -21.70
CA PRO A 297 25.11 -7.51 -21.93
C PRO A 297 24.47 -6.27 -22.58
N THR A 298 25.14 -5.12 -22.70
CA THR A 298 24.55 -3.92 -23.33
C THR A 298 24.36 -4.09 -24.85
N LYS A 299 25.18 -4.92 -25.50
CA LYS A 299 25.18 -5.14 -26.97
C LYS A 299 23.86 -5.66 -27.53
N ILE A 300 23.11 -6.38 -26.70
CA ILE A 300 21.81 -6.93 -27.10
C ILE A 300 20.66 -5.95 -26.87
N TYR A 301 20.90 -4.76 -26.35
CA TYR A 301 19.88 -3.73 -26.12
C TYR A 301 19.91 -2.65 -27.21
N ARG A 302 18.77 -1.99 -27.42
CA ARG A 302 18.64 -0.82 -28.29
C ARG A 302 17.67 0.19 -27.69
N GLU A 303 17.96 1.46 -27.93
CA GLU A 303 17.05 2.56 -27.60
C GLU A 303 15.76 2.50 -28.43
N ILE A 304 14.64 2.73 -27.75
CA ILE A 304 13.31 2.89 -28.32
C ILE A 304 12.67 4.16 -27.74
N PRO A 305 11.79 4.87 -28.49
CA PRO A 305 11.08 6.03 -27.94
C PRO A 305 10.29 5.68 -26.67
N ASN A 306 10.36 6.53 -25.66
CA ASN A 306 9.66 6.31 -24.40
C ASN A 306 8.20 6.77 -24.48
N SER A 307 7.24 5.84 -24.54
CA SER A 307 5.81 6.17 -24.53
C SER A 307 5.27 6.62 -23.16
N LEU A 308 6.10 6.60 -22.11
CA LEU A 308 5.73 7.02 -20.75
C LEU A 308 6.24 8.43 -20.38
N SER A 309 7.02 9.09 -21.25
CA SER A 309 7.58 10.42 -20.95
C SER A 309 6.66 11.59 -21.32
N GLU A 310 5.70 11.39 -22.23
CA GLU A 310 4.83 12.47 -22.73
C GLU A 310 3.64 12.79 -21.79
N GLY A 311 3.26 14.08 -21.72
CA GLY A 311 2.04 14.58 -21.05
C GLY A 311 2.28 15.40 -19.77
N VAL A 312 1.20 15.84 -19.11
CA VAL A 312 1.26 16.56 -17.82
C VAL A 312 1.10 15.55 -16.68
N LEU A 313 1.88 15.69 -15.60
CA LEU A 313 1.74 14.86 -14.39
C LEU A 313 0.72 15.47 -13.43
N PRO A 314 0.03 14.66 -12.61
CA PRO A 314 -0.84 15.19 -11.57
C PRO A 314 -0.03 15.87 -10.47
N ASP A 315 -0.60 16.92 -9.87
CA ASP A 315 -0.04 17.60 -8.69
C ASP A 315 0.01 16.64 -7.49
N CYS A 316 -1.02 15.81 -7.35
CA CYS A 316 -1.09 14.75 -6.35
C CYS A 316 -2.08 13.64 -6.77
N VAL A 317 -1.89 12.45 -6.21
CA VAL A 317 -2.83 11.32 -6.30
C VAL A 317 -3.24 10.91 -4.88
N LYS A 318 -4.54 10.83 -4.63
CA LYS A 318 -5.11 10.63 -3.29
C LYS A 318 -5.96 9.36 -3.24
N PRO A 319 -5.78 8.49 -2.24
CA PRO A 319 -6.65 7.33 -2.09
C PRO A 319 -8.04 7.75 -1.63
N LEU A 320 -9.05 6.97 -2.01
CA LEU A 320 -10.44 7.11 -1.59
C LEU A 320 -10.92 5.87 -0.82
N PRO A 321 -11.95 5.97 0.03
CA PRO A 321 -12.36 4.87 0.91
C PRO A 321 -12.99 3.66 0.20
N ASP A 322 -13.40 3.84 -1.06
CA ASP A 322 -13.91 2.78 -1.92
C ASP A 322 -12.78 1.96 -2.59
N GLY A 323 -11.53 2.27 -2.28
CA GLY A 323 -10.34 1.61 -2.83
C GLY A 323 -9.84 2.21 -4.14
N SER A 324 -10.55 3.20 -4.70
CA SER A 324 -10.09 3.97 -5.85
C SER A 324 -9.12 5.08 -5.43
N ASP A 325 -8.63 5.83 -6.41
CA ASP A 325 -7.88 7.06 -6.18
C ASP A 325 -8.35 8.20 -7.09
N VAL A 326 -8.02 9.42 -6.68
CA VAL A 326 -8.24 10.63 -7.46
C VAL A 326 -6.92 11.36 -7.68
N ALA A 327 -6.56 11.50 -8.94
CA ALA A 327 -5.44 12.29 -9.42
C ALA A 327 -5.91 13.71 -9.77
N ILE A 328 -5.18 14.72 -9.27
CA ILE A 328 -5.49 16.13 -9.48
C ILE A 328 -4.53 16.68 -10.53
N TYR A 329 -5.03 17.04 -11.70
CA TYR A 329 -4.22 17.56 -12.81
C TYR A 329 -4.39 19.06 -12.95
N PRO A 330 -3.30 19.84 -13.01
CA PRO A 330 -3.40 21.27 -13.30
C PRO A 330 -3.84 21.47 -14.77
N LEU A 331 -4.86 22.31 -14.98
CA LEU A 331 -5.30 22.76 -16.30
C LEU A 331 -4.95 24.23 -16.53
N ALA A 332 -5.16 25.07 -15.51
CA ALA A 332 -4.78 26.46 -15.45
C ALA A 332 -4.38 26.83 -14.00
N ILE A 333 -4.07 28.10 -13.74
CA ILE A 333 -3.68 28.58 -12.40
C ILE A 333 -4.77 28.32 -11.36
N ASP A 334 -6.03 28.36 -11.78
CA ASP A 334 -7.23 28.32 -10.96
C ASP A 334 -8.19 27.18 -11.35
N GLN A 335 -7.70 26.23 -12.15
CA GLN A 335 -8.49 25.12 -12.68
C GLN A 335 -7.73 23.80 -12.68
N TRP A 336 -8.41 22.74 -12.21
CA TRP A 336 -7.87 21.38 -12.16
C TRP A 336 -8.87 20.34 -12.68
N SER A 337 -8.37 19.34 -13.40
CA SER A 337 -9.12 18.13 -13.76
C SER A 337 -8.93 17.06 -12.68
N LEU A 338 -10.04 16.49 -12.20
CA LEU A 338 -10.07 15.41 -11.23
C LEU A 338 -10.26 14.10 -12.00
N LYS A 339 -9.28 13.20 -11.94
CA LYS A 339 -9.28 11.96 -12.73
C LYS A 339 -9.09 10.72 -11.87
N THR A 340 -9.67 9.61 -12.31
CA THR A 340 -9.41 8.28 -11.75
C THR A 340 -8.97 7.37 -12.89
N ASN A 341 -7.79 6.78 -12.78
CA ASN A 341 -7.17 5.97 -13.83
C ASN A 341 -7.21 6.68 -15.19
N GLY A 342 -6.75 7.93 -15.21
CA GLY A 342 -6.70 8.77 -16.42
C GLY A 342 -8.05 9.22 -16.99
N VAL A 343 -9.19 8.76 -16.46
CA VAL A 343 -10.53 9.17 -16.90
C VAL A 343 -11.03 10.33 -16.03
N GLU A 344 -11.47 11.40 -16.67
CA GLU A 344 -12.02 12.57 -15.97
C GLU A 344 -13.33 12.23 -15.24
N ARG A 345 -13.41 12.69 -13.99
CA ARG A 345 -14.54 12.51 -13.08
C ARG A 345 -15.11 13.82 -12.57
N GLY A 346 -14.36 14.90 -12.66
CA GLY A 346 -14.83 16.22 -12.31
C GLY A 346 -13.85 17.32 -12.68
N LEU A 347 -14.32 18.55 -12.55
CA LEU A 347 -13.54 19.76 -12.80
C LEU A 347 -13.62 20.67 -11.58
N LEU A 348 -12.48 21.02 -11.02
CA LEU A 348 -12.34 21.98 -9.92
C LEU A 348 -12.00 23.35 -10.50
N ASN A 349 -12.80 24.35 -10.18
CA ASN A 349 -12.53 25.76 -10.47
C ASN A 349 -12.54 26.55 -9.18
N ILE A 350 -11.57 27.44 -9.03
CA ILE A 350 -11.40 28.29 -7.85
C ILE A 350 -11.43 29.75 -8.32
N HIS A 351 -12.20 30.59 -7.65
CA HIS A 351 -12.26 32.02 -7.96
C HIS A 351 -12.03 32.83 -6.68
N GLU A 352 -11.10 33.78 -6.73
CA GLU A 352 -10.87 34.71 -5.63
C GLU A 352 -11.37 36.11 -6.01
N THR A 353 -12.32 36.64 -5.23
CA THR A 353 -12.88 37.98 -5.43
C THR A 353 -12.91 38.74 -4.12
N SER A 354 -12.16 39.85 -4.04
CA SER A 354 -12.10 40.72 -2.85
C SER A 354 -11.78 39.97 -1.54
N GLY A 355 -10.94 38.94 -1.60
CA GLY A 355 -10.55 38.10 -0.47
C GLY A 355 -11.57 37.01 -0.09
N ALA A 356 -12.69 36.89 -0.80
CA ALA A 356 -13.58 35.74 -0.71
C ALA A 356 -13.17 34.68 -1.75
N ILE A 357 -13.11 33.43 -1.30
CA ILE A 357 -12.77 32.27 -2.12
C ILE A 357 -14.06 31.53 -2.47
N SER A 358 -14.39 31.48 -3.76
CA SER A 358 -15.46 30.65 -4.31
C SER A 358 -14.87 29.40 -4.95
N VAL A 359 -15.52 28.26 -4.75
CA VAL A 359 -15.09 26.96 -5.30
C VAL A 359 -16.27 26.28 -5.98
N ASN A 360 -16.07 25.87 -7.23
CA ASN A 360 -17.01 25.04 -7.97
C ASN A 360 -16.33 23.71 -8.32
N VAL A 361 -16.92 22.60 -7.88
CA VAL A 361 -16.50 21.25 -8.27
C VAL A 361 -17.60 20.61 -9.11
N ALA A 362 -17.41 20.60 -10.42
CA ALA A 362 -18.39 20.05 -11.36
C ALA A 362 -18.26 18.53 -11.42
N THR A 363 -19.04 17.84 -10.59
CA THR A 363 -19.18 16.37 -10.57
C THR A 363 -20.43 15.98 -9.78
N ASP A 364 -21.01 14.83 -10.11
CA ASP A 364 -22.09 14.21 -9.34
C ASP A 364 -21.58 13.16 -8.33
N ASP A 365 -20.29 12.82 -8.40
CA ASP A 365 -19.67 11.85 -7.50
C ASP A 365 -19.27 12.52 -6.16
N PRO A 366 -19.85 12.08 -5.02
CA PRO A 366 -19.54 12.68 -3.72
C PRO A 366 -18.07 12.61 -3.32
N LEU A 367 -17.38 11.50 -3.59
CA LEU A 367 -15.99 11.32 -3.17
C LEU A 367 -15.06 12.25 -3.98
N ILE A 368 -15.35 12.41 -5.27
CA ILE A 368 -14.63 13.33 -6.15
C ILE A 368 -14.92 14.79 -5.75
N TYR A 369 -16.18 15.11 -5.44
CA TYR A 369 -16.58 16.46 -4.99
C TYR A 369 -15.81 16.88 -3.73
N TRP A 370 -15.88 16.06 -2.67
CA TRP A 370 -15.19 16.33 -1.40
C TRP A 370 -13.67 16.36 -1.57
N SER A 371 -13.11 15.53 -2.46
CA SER A 371 -11.68 15.56 -2.78
C SER A 371 -11.27 16.84 -3.51
N GLY A 372 -12.12 17.40 -4.37
CA GLY A 372 -11.91 18.71 -4.98
C GLY A 372 -11.89 19.82 -3.93
N LEU A 373 -12.84 19.82 -3.00
CA LEU A 373 -12.86 20.78 -1.88
C LEU A 373 -11.62 20.66 -0.99
N GLU A 374 -11.15 19.44 -0.69
CA GLU A 374 -9.91 19.21 0.06
C GLU A 374 -8.72 19.88 -0.62
N HIS A 375 -8.62 19.74 -1.96
CA HIS A 375 -7.55 20.34 -2.74
C HIS A 375 -7.66 21.88 -2.70
N ALA A 376 -8.85 22.46 -2.79
CA ALA A 376 -9.04 23.90 -2.69
C ALA A 376 -8.60 24.47 -1.33
N PHE A 377 -8.98 23.82 -0.22
CA PHE A 377 -8.52 24.22 1.12
C PHE A 377 -7.00 24.21 1.26
N PHE A 378 -6.34 23.23 0.65
CA PHE A 378 -4.89 23.12 0.70
C PHE A 378 -4.19 24.11 -0.24
N ALA A 379 -4.60 24.17 -1.51
CA ALA A 379 -3.96 24.99 -2.54
C ALA A 379 -3.95 26.49 -2.18
N LEU A 380 -4.96 26.95 -1.44
CA LEU A 380 -5.09 28.34 -1.01
C LEU A 380 -4.74 28.59 0.46
N ASP A 381 -4.45 27.52 1.21
CA ASP A 381 -4.29 27.53 2.67
C ASP A 381 -5.33 28.42 3.40
N CYS A 382 -6.61 28.15 3.14
CA CYS A 382 -7.70 28.94 3.68
C CYS A 382 -8.47 28.19 4.79
N GLN A 383 -9.24 28.94 5.59
CA GLN A 383 -10.07 28.39 6.67
C GLN A 383 -11.54 28.24 6.28
N GLN A 384 -11.93 28.81 5.15
CA GLN A 384 -13.30 28.84 4.67
C GLN A 384 -13.32 29.04 3.16
N ILE A 385 -14.27 28.39 2.51
CA ILE A 385 -14.60 28.56 1.09
C ILE A 385 -16.10 28.73 0.92
N THR A 386 -16.52 29.40 -0.15
CA THR A 386 -17.92 29.46 -0.58
C THR A 386 -18.14 28.41 -1.67
N CYS A 387 -19.04 27.46 -1.43
CA CYS A 387 -19.34 26.38 -2.38
C CYS A 387 -20.36 26.86 -3.41
N GLU A 388 -19.92 27.05 -4.66
CA GLU A 388 -20.81 27.36 -5.77
C GLU A 388 -21.53 26.09 -6.22
N HIS A 389 -22.84 26.18 -6.44
CA HIS A 389 -23.67 25.07 -6.91
C HIS A 389 -23.59 23.79 -6.05
N ALA A 390 -23.52 23.95 -4.72
CA ALA A 390 -23.37 22.83 -3.79
C ALA A 390 -24.44 21.73 -3.98
N PRO A 391 -24.02 20.46 -4.21
CA PRO A 391 -24.89 19.29 -4.24
C PRO A 391 -25.65 19.09 -2.92
N GLU A 392 -26.78 18.39 -2.98
CA GLU A 392 -27.67 18.20 -1.82
C GLU A 392 -26.95 17.59 -0.60
N PHE A 393 -26.06 16.62 -0.82
CA PHE A 393 -25.35 15.92 0.24
C PHE A 393 -24.37 16.79 1.04
N VAL A 394 -23.98 17.98 0.54
CA VAL A 394 -23.10 18.92 1.28
C VAL A 394 -23.87 20.02 1.99
N ARG A 395 -25.11 20.32 1.56
CA ARG A 395 -25.86 21.50 2.05
C ARG A 395 -26.03 21.54 3.57
N GLY A 396 -26.15 20.39 4.23
CA GLY A 396 -26.25 20.31 5.69
C GLY A 396 -24.99 20.79 6.44
N CYS A 397 -23.86 20.91 5.75
CA CYS A 397 -22.58 21.34 6.30
C CYS A 397 -22.30 22.84 6.04
N LEU A 398 -23.14 23.50 5.25
CA LEU A 398 -22.96 24.88 4.79
C LEU A 398 -23.78 25.86 5.65
N ASP A 399 -23.28 27.09 5.78
CA ASP A 399 -24.06 28.18 6.36
C ASP A 399 -25.07 28.80 5.36
N THR A 400 -25.78 29.83 5.78
CA THR A 400 -26.80 30.52 4.97
C THR A 400 -26.26 31.17 3.70
N GLU A 401 -24.95 31.43 3.63
CA GLU A 401 -24.26 32.00 2.48
C GLU A 401 -23.48 30.94 1.68
N GLN A 402 -23.81 29.65 1.86
CA GLN A 402 -23.14 28.52 1.20
C GLN A 402 -21.67 28.37 1.58
N ARG A 403 -21.25 28.88 2.73
CA ARG A 403 -19.85 28.79 3.17
C ARG A 403 -19.61 27.49 3.92
N LEU A 404 -18.47 26.87 3.62
CA LEU A 404 -17.95 25.70 4.30
C LEU A 404 -16.67 26.09 5.05
N THR A 405 -16.63 25.85 6.36
CA THR A 405 -15.39 26.02 7.14
C THR A 405 -14.52 24.77 7.04
N ARG A 406 -13.20 24.93 7.21
CA ARG A 406 -12.26 23.82 7.22
C ARG A 406 -12.55 22.82 8.36
N ALA A 407 -13.06 23.31 9.50
CA ALA A 407 -13.49 22.45 10.62
C ALA A 407 -14.69 21.59 10.23
N SER A 408 -15.74 22.20 9.65
CA SER A 408 -16.92 21.47 9.15
C SER A 408 -16.55 20.47 8.05
N PHE A 409 -15.66 20.85 7.13
CA PHE A 409 -15.12 19.95 6.10
C PHE A 409 -14.42 18.73 6.71
N LEU A 410 -13.50 18.94 7.66
CA LEU A 410 -12.80 17.84 8.32
C LEU A 410 -13.76 16.90 9.05
N GLU A 411 -14.83 17.44 9.63
CA GLU A 411 -15.78 16.65 10.40
C GLU A 411 -16.74 15.80 9.53
N HIS A 412 -17.07 16.26 8.33
CA HIS A 412 -18.16 15.67 7.54
C HIS A 412 -17.71 14.98 6.24
N ALA A 413 -16.51 15.28 5.72
CA ALA A 413 -16.06 14.72 4.45
C ALA A 413 -15.82 13.18 4.56
N PRO A 414 -16.52 12.35 3.77
CA PRO A 414 -16.43 10.90 3.85
C PRO A 414 -15.30 10.34 2.97
N ILE A 415 -14.17 11.05 2.86
CA ILE A 415 -13.08 10.73 1.92
C ILE A 415 -11.88 10.03 2.57
N TRP A 416 -11.90 9.82 3.89
CA TRP A 416 -10.78 9.21 4.61
C TRP A 416 -11.10 7.89 5.30
N HIS A 417 -12.38 7.57 5.55
CA HIS A 417 -12.75 6.40 6.33
C HIS A 417 -13.91 5.65 5.69
N GLN A 418 -13.97 4.34 5.93
CA GLN A 418 -15.15 3.55 5.59
C GLN A 418 -16.24 3.79 6.63
N PRO A 419 -17.51 4.00 6.23
CA PRO A 419 -18.60 4.22 7.18
C PRO A 419 -18.86 2.97 8.02
N ASP A 420 -19.19 3.16 9.31
CA ASP A 420 -19.53 2.08 10.23
C ASP A 420 -20.76 1.28 9.74
N HIS A 421 -20.71 -0.04 9.88
CA HIS A 421 -21.90 -0.88 9.82
C HIS A 421 -22.71 -0.68 11.11
N LYS A 422 -23.88 -0.02 11.01
CA LYS A 422 -24.77 0.15 12.17
C LYS A 422 -25.17 -1.21 12.76
N PRO A 423 -25.14 -1.39 14.10
CA PRO A 423 -25.66 -2.61 14.71
C PRO A 423 -27.14 -2.78 14.37
N THR A 424 -27.56 -4.03 14.16
CA THR A 424 -28.93 -4.38 13.72
C THR A 424 -29.98 -4.03 14.80
N ASP A 425 -29.60 -4.09 16.08
CA ASP A 425 -30.45 -3.74 17.23
C ASP A 425 -29.62 -2.99 18.30
N GLU A 426 -30.17 -1.89 18.85
CA GLU A 426 -29.59 -1.16 19.99
C GLU A 426 -30.01 -1.85 21.31
N ILE A 427 -29.18 -2.77 21.79
CA ILE A 427 -29.34 -3.42 23.11
C ILE A 427 -28.29 -2.88 24.10
N ARG A 428 -28.62 -2.82 25.39
CA ARG A 428 -27.63 -2.52 26.44
C ARG A 428 -27.04 -3.81 26.99
N LEU A 429 -25.72 -3.81 27.14
CA LEU A 429 -24.90 -4.90 27.64
C LEU A 429 -24.19 -4.44 28.92
N GLU A 430 -23.84 -5.38 29.79
CA GLU A 430 -23.04 -5.13 30.99
C GLU A 430 -21.60 -5.59 30.77
N ALA A 431 -20.64 -4.68 30.94
CA ALA A 431 -19.22 -4.98 30.84
C ALA A 431 -18.72 -5.65 32.14
N SER A 432 -17.56 -6.30 32.06
CA SER A 432 -16.94 -6.98 33.21
C SER A 432 -16.61 -6.07 34.40
N ASN A 433 -16.53 -4.75 34.15
CA ASN A 433 -16.30 -3.71 35.15
C ASN A 433 -17.59 -3.20 35.82
N GLY A 434 -18.76 -3.75 35.46
CA GLY A 434 -20.08 -3.40 36.01
C GLY A 434 -20.76 -2.20 35.35
N LEU A 435 -20.14 -1.55 34.36
CA LEU A 435 -20.76 -0.47 33.59
C LEU A 435 -21.63 -1.03 32.45
N THR A 436 -22.74 -0.36 32.17
CA THR A 436 -23.62 -0.73 31.06
C THR A 436 -23.38 0.14 29.83
N HIS A 437 -23.30 -0.46 28.66
CA HIS A 437 -23.04 0.23 27.40
C HIS A 437 -23.97 -0.27 26.29
N PRO A 438 -24.22 0.52 25.23
CA PRO A 438 -24.96 0.04 24.07
C PRO A 438 -24.13 -0.97 23.24
N SER A 439 -24.81 -1.73 22.40
CA SER A 439 -24.19 -2.57 21.37
C SER A 439 -23.28 -1.75 20.46
N ARG A 440 -22.16 -2.35 20.04
CA ARG A 440 -21.11 -1.69 19.25
C ARG A 440 -21.23 -2.04 17.76
N PRO A 441 -20.84 -1.13 16.86
CA PRO A 441 -20.58 -1.46 15.46
C PRO A 441 -19.57 -2.60 15.33
N ALA A 442 -19.63 -3.32 14.21
CA ALA A 442 -18.63 -4.33 13.88
C ALA A 442 -17.23 -3.71 13.76
N LYS A 443 -16.19 -4.47 14.12
CA LYS A 443 -14.80 -4.06 13.91
C LYS A 443 -14.51 -3.88 12.42
N PRO A 444 -13.58 -2.97 12.05
CA PRO A 444 -13.11 -2.89 10.67
C PRO A 444 -12.44 -4.20 10.22
N VAL A 445 -12.43 -4.44 8.91
CA VAL A 445 -11.86 -5.67 8.33
C VAL A 445 -10.37 -5.52 8.04
N ASP A 446 -9.98 -4.46 7.33
CA ASP A 446 -8.58 -4.17 6.98
C ASP A 446 -8.31 -2.65 7.10
N VAL A 447 -8.06 -1.96 5.99
CA VAL A 447 -7.87 -0.51 5.93
C VAL A 447 -9.18 0.19 6.22
N PHE A 448 -9.19 0.98 7.29
CA PHE A 448 -10.38 1.73 7.72
C PHE A 448 -10.18 3.25 7.71
N TYR A 449 -8.93 3.70 7.61
CA TYR A 449 -8.60 5.12 7.50
C TYR A 449 -7.40 5.34 6.58
N GLN A 450 -7.54 6.20 5.58
CA GLN A 450 -6.44 6.67 4.73
C GLN A 450 -6.55 8.14 4.45
N ARG A 451 -5.42 8.84 4.46
CA ARG A 451 -5.39 10.27 4.16
C ARG A 451 -4.10 10.68 3.48
N TYR A 452 -4.23 11.38 2.37
CA TYR A 452 -3.12 12.08 1.75
C TYR A 452 -2.77 13.34 2.55
N ILE A 453 -1.50 13.46 2.92
CA ILE A 453 -0.94 14.55 3.70
C ILE A 453 -0.12 15.43 2.78
N TYR A 454 -0.76 16.47 2.24
CA TYR A 454 -0.16 17.37 1.26
C TYR A 454 1.20 17.96 1.68
N GLY A 455 1.34 18.44 2.93
CA GLY A 455 2.63 18.99 3.42
C GLY A 455 3.76 17.95 3.57
N MET A 456 3.49 16.68 3.28
CA MET A 456 4.48 15.60 3.30
C MET A 456 4.57 14.84 1.98
N ASN A 457 3.60 14.99 1.08
CA ASN A 457 3.41 14.11 -0.08
C ASN A 457 3.39 12.63 0.32
N LYS A 458 2.67 12.30 1.41
CA LYS A 458 2.56 10.94 1.95
C LYS A 458 1.13 10.56 2.24
N VAL A 459 0.82 9.28 2.09
CA VAL A 459 -0.43 8.69 2.56
C VAL A 459 -0.22 8.12 3.96
N LEU A 460 -0.97 8.65 4.93
CA LEU A 460 -1.15 8.01 6.24
C LEU A 460 -2.26 6.96 6.12
N THR A 461 -1.98 5.73 6.54
CA THR A 461 -2.95 4.64 6.57
C THR A 461 -3.06 4.07 7.98
N PHE A 462 -4.28 3.80 8.44
CA PHE A 462 -4.54 2.91 9.56
C PHE A 462 -5.37 1.73 9.09
N ARG A 463 -4.93 0.54 9.51
CA ARG A 463 -5.60 -0.72 9.22
C ARG A 463 -5.61 -1.61 10.44
N LYS A 464 -6.55 -2.55 10.49
CA LYS A 464 -6.53 -3.58 11.52
C LYS A 464 -5.25 -4.43 11.39
N ALA A 465 -4.62 -4.74 12.51
CA ALA A 465 -3.50 -5.67 12.52
C ALA A 465 -3.98 -7.08 12.18
N SER A 466 -3.17 -7.84 11.44
CA SER A 466 -3.45 -9.25 11.14
C SER A 466 -2.25 -10.12 11.46
N LEU A 467 -2.52 -11.31 12.00
CA LEU A 467 -1.47 -12.22 12.46
C LEU A 467 -0.53 -12.60 11.31
N SER A 468 -1.09 -12.92 10.14
CA SER A 468 -0.31 -13.37 8.98
C SER A 468 0.58 -12.28 8.38
N ARG A 469 0.26 -11.00 8.57
CA ARG A 469 0.98 -9.87 7.97
C ARG A 469 1.92 -9.19 8.96
N ASP A 470 1.56 -9.17 10.24
CA ASP A 470 2.16 -8.24 11.21
C ASP A 470 2.94 -8.91 12.34
N LEU A 471 2.86 -10.24 12.51
CA LEU A 471 3.47 -10.95 13.65
C LEU A 471 4.95 -10.63 13.85
N GLU A 472 5.77 -10.71 12.79
CA GLU A 472 7.22 -10.45 12.88
C GLU A 472 7.53 -9.00 13.27
N CYS A 473 6.72 -8.07 12.77
CA CYS A 473 6.86 -6.65 13.07
C CYS A 473 6.44 -6.34 14.51
N PHE A 474 5.29 -6.86 14.91
CA PHE A 474 4.76 -6.76 16.27
C PHE A 474 5.72 -7.35 17.30
N ASN A 475 6.26 -8.55 17.02
CA ASN A 475 7.18 -9.23 17.92
C ASN A 475 8.48 -8.44 18.12
N ARG A 476 9.10 -7.99 17.03
CA ARG A 476 10.29 -7.14 17.09
C ARG A 476 10.05 -5.86 17.88
N TRP A 477 8.94 -5.15 17.62
CA TRP A 477 8.66 -3.88 18.30
C TRP A 477 8.44 -4.04 19.80
N HIS A 478 7.71 -5.07 20.24
CA HIS A 478 7.42 -5.25 21.66
C HIS A 478 8.60 -5.86 22.46
N ASN A 479 9.60 -6.42 21.76
CA ASN A 479 10.88 -6.83 22.34
C ASN A 479 11.97 -5.73 22.25
N ASP A 480 11.67 -4.55 21.69
CA ASP A 480 12.62 -3.43 21.68
C ASP A 480 12.78 -2.86 23.11
N PRO A 481 14.01 -2.76 23.65
CA PRO A 481 14.27 -2.22 25.00
C PRO A 481 13.76 -0.79 25.24
N ALA A 482 13.55 0.00 24.19
CA ALA A 482 12.97 1.33 24.28
C ALA A 482 11.43 1.32 24.41
N ILE A 483 10.79 0.18 24.10
CA ILE A 483 9.34 0.00 24.04
C ILE A 483 8.84 -0.89 25.18
N SER A 484 9.52 -2.02 25.44
CA SER A 484 9.08 -3.02 26.40
C SER A 484 8.78 -2.48 27.81
N PRO A 485 9.51 -1.48 28.36
CA PRO A 485 9.21 -0.95 29.69
C PRO A 485 7.90 -0.16 29.78
N VAL A 486 7.32 0.24 28.64
CA VAL A 486 6.09 1.05 28.59
C VAL A 486 4.87 0.20 28.26
N TRP A 487 5.03 -0.80 27.41
CA TRP A 487 3.94 -1.67 26.94
C TRP A 487 3.85 -2.99 27.69
N GLU A 488 4.93 -3.47 28.32
CA GLU A 488 4.96 -4.70 29.14
C GLU A 488 4.51 -5.97 28.37
N LEU A 489 4.76 -6.02 27.05
CA LEU A 489 4.44 -7.14 26.15
C LEU A 489 5.69 -7.84 25.58
N GLU A 490 6.84 -7.78 26.25
CA GLU A 490 8.02 -8.57 25.84
C GLU A 490 7.71 -10.07 25.88
N GLY A 491 8.15 -10.84 24.88
CA GLY A 491 7.78 -12.26 24.81
C GLY A 491 8.15 -12.96 23.50
N SER A 492 7.83 -14.25 23.45
CA SER A 492 8.03 -15.12 22.29
C SER A 492 6.98 -14.87 21.20
N HIS A 493 7.22 -15.39 20.00
CA HIS A 493 6.21 -15.39 18.92
C HIS A 493 4.89 -16.03 19.36
N GLN A 494 4.93 -17.08 20.20
CA GLN A 494 3.69 -17.72 20.68
C GLN A 494 2.90 -16.79 21.61
N ASP A 495 3.57 -16.09 22.52
CA ASP A 495 2.91 -15.11 23.41
C ASP A 495 2.20 -14.02 22.60
N HIS A 496 2.81 -13.59 21.49
CA HIS A 496 2.26 -12.57 20.60
C HIS A 496 1.16 -13.08 19.66
N ILE A 497 1.24 -14.35 19.22
CA ILE A 497 0.12 -15.02 18.56
C ILE A 497 -1.09 -15.03 19.48
N ASP A 498 -0.90 -15.44 20.74
CA ASP A 498 -1.99 -15.53 21.72
C ASP A 498 -2.57 -14.14 22.02
N TYR A 499 -1.71 -13.12 22.15
CA TYR A 499 -2.12 -11.74 22.36
C TYR A 499 -2.97 -11.18 21.20
N LEU A 500 -2.47 -11.26 19.96
CA LEU A 500 -3.19 -10.75 18.80
C LEU A 500 -4.50 -11.52 18.54
N THR A 501 -4.51 -12.83 18.82
CA THR A 501 -5.73 -13.66 18.74
C THR A 501 -6.77 -13.21 19.77
N LYS A 502 -6.34 -12.91 21.00
CA LYS A 502 -7.21 -12.36 22.03
C LYS A 502 -7.79 -11.01 21.60
N MET A 503 -6.94 -10.10 21.10
CA MET A 503 -7.36 -8.77 20.61
C MET A 503 -8.39 -8.86 19.48
N GLU A 504 -8.24 -9.82 18.57
CA GLU A 504 -9.22 -10.06 17.51
C GLU A 504 -10.58 -10.53 18.08
N SER A 505 -10.57 -11.37 19.12
CA SER A 505 -11.80 -11.88 19.74
C SER A 505 -12.52 -10.88 20.66
N ASP A 506 -11.82 -9.86 21.14
CA ASP A 506 -12.31 -8.98 22.20
C ASP A 506 -13.23 -7.86 21.67
N PRO A 507 -14.55 -7.86 21.90
CA PRO A 507 -15.48 -6.95 21.23
C PRO A 507 -15.25 -5.46 21.55
N HIS A 508 -14.62 -5.14 22.68
CA HIS A 508 -14.48 -3.75 23.11
C HIS A 508 -13.32 -3.00 22.44
N GLN A 509 -12.39 -3.71 21.79
CA GLN A 509 -11.16 -3.14 21.25
C GLN A 509 -10.64 -3.87 20.02
N PHE A 510 -9.72 -3.25 19.28
CA PHE A 510 -9.04 -3.90 18.17
C PHE A 510 -7.63 -3.37 17.94
N PRO A 511 -6.71 -4.23 17.44
CA PRO A 511 -5.34 -3.87 17.18
C PRO A 511 -5.20 -3.16 15.83
N VAL A 512 -4.32 -2.17 15.74
CA VAL A 512 -4.17 -1.30 14.57
C VAL A 512 -2.70 -1.15 14.21
N ILE A 513 -2.37 -1.21 12.92
CA ILE A 513 -1.08 -0.81 12.38
C ILE A 513 -1.22 0.53 11.66
N GLY A 514 -0.33 1.46 12.00
CA GLY A 514 -0.15 2.71 11.27
C GLY A 514 0.95 2.58 10.22
N GLU A 515 0.69 3.09 9.02
CA GLU A 515 1.62 3.07 7.89
C GLU A 515 1.76 4.45 7.24
N PHE A 516 2.96 4.76 6.73
CA PHE A 516 3.20 5.84 5.78
C PHE A 516 3.64 5.23 4.44
N ASP A 517 2.86 5.47 3.38
CA ASP A 517 3.11 4.92 2.04
C ASP A 517 3.32 3.38 2.04
N GLY A 518 2.58 2.69 2.92
CA GLY A 518 2.66 1.25 3.16
C GLY A 518 3.80 0.80 4.07
N VAL A 519 4.69 1.70 4.53
CA VAL A 519 5.74 1.36 5.50
C VAL A 519 5.15 1.42 6.92
N PRO A 520 5.13 0.31 7.66
CA PRO A 520 4.63 0.26 9.03
C PRO A 520 5.50 1.09 9.97
N PHE A 521 4.85 1.89 10.83
CA PHE A 521 5.57 2.76 11.78
C PHE A 521 5.17 2.59 13.24
N GLY A 522 3.95 2.12 13.51
CA GLY A 522 3.42 2.08 14.86
C GLY A 522 2.27 1.09 15.02
N TYR A 523 2.03 0.72 16.27
CA TYR A 523 0.94 -0.13 16.72
C TYR A 523 0.02 0.67 17.63
N PHE A 524 -1.28 0.46 17.51
CA PHE A 524 -2.29 1.16 18.29
C PHE A 524 -3.39 0.20 18.72
N GLU A 525 -4.08 0.54 19.80
CA GLU A 525 -5.27 -0.18 20.24
C GLU A 525 -6.39 0.84 20.42
N ILE A 526 -7.45 0.71 19.62
CA ILE A 526 -8.63 1.57 19.75
C ILE A 526 -9.68 0.80 20.53
N TYR A 527 -10.22 1.42 21.58
CA TYR A 527 -11.15 0.78 22.49
C TYR A 527 -12.34 1.67 22.85
N TRP A 528 -13.41 1.03 23.34
CA TRP A 528 -14.56 1.70 23.96
C TRP A 528 -14.32 1.88 25.45
N THR A 529 -14.26 3.13 25.89
CA THR A 529 -13.86 3.47 27.27
C THR A 529 -14.81 2.93 28.34
N PRO A 530 -16.15 2.91 28.16
CA PRO A 530 -17.06 2.32 29.17
C PRO A 530 -16.80 0.85 29.47
N GLU A 531 -16.27 0.10 28.50
CA GLU A 531 -15.97 -1.33 28.62
C GLU A 531 -14.55 -1.58 29.14
N ASP A 532 -13.65 -0.61 28.96
CA ASP A 532 -12.25 -0.67 29.35
C ASP A 532 -12.04 -0.49 30.87
N ARG A 533 -10.84 -0.82 31.35
CA ARG A 533 -10.40 -0.55 32.72
C ARG A 533 -10.47 0.93 33.12
N LEU A 534 -10.43 1.85 32.15
CA LEU A 534 -10.51 3.29 32.37
C LEU A 534 -11.93 3.75 32.73
N GLY A 535 -12.97 3.07 32.24
CA GLY A 535 -14.37 3.47 32.39
C GLY A 535 -14.79 3.84 33.83
N PRO A 536 -14.46 3.02 34.86
CA PRO A 536 -14.85 3.29 36.25
C PRO A 536 -14.21 4.52 36.91
N TYR A 537 -13.18 5.13 36.32
CA TYR A 537 -12.42 6.23 36.93
C TYR A 537 -12.98 7.63 36.61
N TYR A 538 -14.02 7.71 35.79
CA TYR A 538 -14.71 8.96 35.47
C TYR A 538 -16.18 8.68 35.07
N GLN A 539 -16.95 9.73 34.83
CA GLN A 539 -18.32 9.58 34.32
C GLN A 539 -18.29 9.29 32.81
N ALA A 540 -18.04 8.03 32.45
CA ALA A 540 -17.95 7.57 31.07
C ALA A 540 -19.27 7.79 30.31
N GLN A 541 -19.18 8.32 29.08
CA GLN A 541 -20.31 8.36 28.16
C GLN A 541 -20.34 7.14 27.28
N ASP A 542 -21.54 6.76 26.82
CA ASP A 542 -21.81 5.53 26.08
C ASP A 542 -20.83 5.28 24.93
N PHE A 543 -20.41 6.30 24.19
CA PHE A 543 -19.55 6.18 23.00
C PHE A 543 -18.18 6.84 23.17
N ASP A 544 -17.70 7.02 24.40
CA ASP A 544 -16.34 7.49 24.61
C ASP A 544 -15.34 6.47 24.06
N ARG A 545 -14.38 6.94 23.26
CA ARG A 545 -13.29 6.12 22.71
C ARG A 545 -11.99 6.39 23.45
N GLY A 546 -11.07 5.43 23.43
CA GLY A 546 -9.70 5.64 23.82
C GLY A 546 -8.74 5.02 22.82
N ALA A 547 -7.47 5.42 22.89
CA ALA A 547 -6.42 4.85 22.07
C ALA A 547 -5.11 4.69 22.84
N HIS A 548 -4.53 3.49 22.84
CA HIS A 548 -3.13 3.29 23.21
C HIS A 548 -2.27 3.40 21.96
N MET A 549 -1.10 4.02 22.08
CA MET A 549 -0.31 4.44 20.93
C MET A 549 1.17 4.07 21.11
N LEU A 550 1.72 3.37 20.13
CA LEU A 550 3.12 3.00 20.02
C LEU A 550 3.69 3.49 18.69
N SER A 551 4.78 4.25 18.73
CA SER A 551 5.57 4.60 17.54
C SER A 551 6.94 3.94 17.63
N ALA A 552 7.11 2.86 16.87
CA ALA A 552 8.30 2.02 16.96
C ALA A 552 9.34 2.36 15.89
N ASN A 553 8.91 2.64 14.64
CA ASN A 553 9.84 2.89 13.55
C ASN A 553 10.53 4.26 13.67
N PRO A 554 11.88 4.32 13.79
CA PRO A 554 12.60 5.58 13.98
C PRO A 554 12.49 6.54 12.81
N ARG A 555 12.19 6.06 11.59
CA ARG A 555 12.03 6.89 10.38
C ARG A 555 10.87 7.88 10.47
N PHE A 556 9.87 7.58 11.31
CA PHE A 556 8.62 8.35 11.42
C PHE A 556 8.43 8.96 12.81
N ARG A 557 9.54 9.30 13.48
CA ARG A 557 9.55 9.98 14.79
C ARG A 557 9.68 11.49 14.64
N GLY A 558 9.37 12.21 15.72
CA GLY A 558 9.45 13.68 15.78
C GLY A 558 8.11 14.36 15.51
N TRP A 559 8.04 15.67 15.84
CA TRP A 559 6.79 16.43 15.84
C TRP A 559 6.04 16.41 14.51
N ARG A 560 6.78 16.50 13.40
CA ARG A 560 6.22 16.45 12.04
C ARG A 560 5.32 15.22 11.86
N TYR A 561 5.85 14.02 12.09
CA TYR A 561 5.07 12.78 11.98
C TYR A 561 4.06 12.60 13.12
N PHE A 562 4.47 12.85 14.37
CA PHE A 562 3.61 12.72 15.55
C PHE A 562 2.29 13.46 15.35
N SER A 563 2.38 14.76 15.01
CA SER A 563 1.21 15.62 14.82
C SER A 563 0.23 15.11 13.76
N VAL A 564 0.72 14.41 12.73
CA VAL A 564 -0.11 13.87 11.65
C VAL A 564 -0.80 12.59 12.05
N TRP A 565 -0.05 11.58 12.51
CA TRP A 565 -0.69 10.31 12.85
C TRP A 565 -1.53 10.39 14.12
N SER A 566 -1.12 11.21 15.10
CA SER A 566 -1.87 11.34 16.36
C SER A 566 -3.19 12.07 16.15
N ARG A 567 -3.22 13.08 15.26
CA ARG A 567 -4.48 13.71 14.86
C ARG A 567 -5.29 12.77 13.97
N GLY A 568 -4.66 12.00 13.08
CA GLY A 568 -5.34 11.03 12.22
C GLY A 568 -6.11 9.96 13.00
N ILE A 569 -5.51 9.37 14.04
CA ILE A 569 -6.16 8.32 14.83
C ILE A 569 -7.34 8.86 15.65
N VAL A 570 -7.19 10.05 16.24
CA VAL A 570 -8.27 10.76 16.98
C VAL A 570 -9.38 11.19 16.03
N HIS A 571 -9.01 11.67 14.84
CA HIS A 571 -9.95 12.02 13.79
C HIS A 571 -10.80 10.81 13.40
N TYR A 572 -10.17 9.65 13.16
CA TYR A 572 -10.92 8.42 12.91
C TYR A 572 -11.88 8.08 14.04
N CYS A 573 -11.48 8.18 15.33
CA CYS A 573 -12.38 7.90 16.45
C CYS A 573 -13.66 8.75 16.39
N PHE A 574 -13.56 10.02 15.99
CA PHE A 574 -14.72 10.90 15.81
C PHE A 574 -15.52 10.58 14.54
N LEU A 575 -14.86 10.29 13.42
CA LEU A 575 -15.54 10.03 12.16
C LEU A 575 -16.27 8.68 12.13
N ALA A 576 -15.65 7.64 12.69
CA ALA A 576 -16.20 6.28 12.68
C ALA A 576 -17.62 6.24 13.26
N ASN A 577 -17.86 6.98 14.35
CA ASN A 577 -19.18 7.04 14.96
C ASN A 577 -19.53 8.46 15.42
N ALA A 578 -20.58 9.04 14.81
CA ALA A 578 -21.07 10.38 15.10
C ALA A 578 -21.53 10.59 16.56
N LYS A 579 -21.81 9.53 17.32
CA LYS A 579 -22.15 9.61 18.75
C LYS A 579 -20.91 9.75 19.65
N THR A 580 -19.70 9.56 19.11
CA THR A 580 -18.43 9.74 19.83
C THR A 580 -18.17 11.23 20.06
N ASN A 581 -18.28 11.68 21.30
CA ASN A 581 -18.03 13.07 21.70
C ASN A 581 -16.67 13.28 22.37
N ASN A 582 -16.10 12.22 22.95
CA ASN A 582 -14.82 12.29 23.64
C ASN A 582 -13.87 11.17 23.20
N VAL A 583 -12.60 11.54 23.05
CA VAL A 583 -11.48 10.59 23.00
C VAL A 583 -10.65 10.77 24.26
N MET A 584 -10.47 9.68 25.00
CA MET A 584 -9.83 9.65 26.31
C MET A 584 -8.38 9.17 26.20
N GLY A 585 -7.53 9.62 27.13
CA GLY A 585 -6.15 9.19 27.25
C GLY A 585 -5.73 8.98 28.69
N GLU A 586 -4.86 7.98 28.92
CA GLU A 586 -4.40 7.59 30.26
C GLU A 586 -2.86 7.40 30.37
N PRO A 587 -2.03 8.38 29.93
CA PRO A 587 -0.58 8.29 30.10
C PRO A 587 -0.19 8.36 31.59
N ARG A 588 1.05 7.98 31.91
CA ARG A 588 1.59 8.20 33.25
C ARG A 588 1.66 9.69 33.59
N ALA A 589 1.26 10.06 34.80
CA ALA A 589 1.21 11.47 35.24
C ALA A 589 2.60 12.15 35.34
N ASP A 590 3.65 11.35 35.49
CA ASP A 590 5.05 11.78 35.52
C ASP A 590 5.65 12.00 34.10
N ASN A 591 4.98 11.54 33.04
CA ASN A 591 5.45 11.69 31.66
C ASN A 591 5.09 13.07 31.07
N LYS A 592 5.73 14.12 31.59
CA LYS A 592 5.46 15.52 31.18
C LYS A 592 5.64 15.78 29.68
N LYS A 593 6.49 15.00 28.99
CA LYS A 593 6.66 15.11 27.54
C LYS A 593 5.40 14.67 26.79
N VAL A 594 4.81 13.53 27.16
CA VAL A 594 3.57 13.05 26.53
C VAL A 594 2.43 14.01 26.79
N LEU A 595 2.27 14.49 28.03
CA LEU A 595 1.23 15.47 28.38
C LEU A 595 1.31 16.73 27.50
N ALA A 596 2.50 17.32 27.38
CA ALA A 596 2.71 18.51 26.55
C ALA A 596 2.47 18.25 25.05
N LEU A 597 2.78 17.04 24.56
CA LEU A 597 2.52 16.66 23.17
C LEU A 597 1.01 16.46 22.90
N THR A 598 0.29 15.83 23.82
CA THR A 598 -1.16 15.59 23.70
C THR A 598 -1.97 16.88 23.77
N GLU A 599 -1.55 17.85 24.60
CA GLU A 599 -2.18 19.17 24.64
C GLU A 599 -2.13 19.89 23.29
N ARG A 600 -1.02 19.77 22.55
CA ARG A 600 -0.84 20.38 21.22
C ARG A 600 -1.69 19.75 20.10
N ILE A 601 -2.37 18.65 20.39
CA ILE A 601 -3.28 17.99 19.44
C ILE A 601 -4.74 18.03 19.93
N GLY A 602 -5.03 18.85 20.95
CA GLY A 602 -6.41 19.15 21.39
C GLY A 602 -6.85 18.44 22.66
N PHE A 603 -6.00 17.67 23.35
CA PHE A 603 -6.36 17.08 24.64
C PHE A 603 -6.25 18.10 25.77
N GLU A 604 -7.07 17.91 26.79
CA GLU A 604 -7.06 18.65 28.04
C GLU A 604 -6.76 17.69 29.19
N HIS A 605 -5.94 18.13 30.13
CA HIS A 605 -5.72 17.42 31.39
C HIS A 605 -6.91 17.69 32.32
N LEU A 606 -7.55 16.62 32.80
CA LEU A 606 -8.69 16.74 33.72
C LEU A 606 -8.24 16.61 35.18
N PHE A 607 -7.58 15.50 35.51
CA PHE A 607 -7.08 15.20 36.86
C PHE A 607 -6.13 14.00 36.83
N ASP A 608 -5.38 13.80 37.91
CA ASP A 608 -4.55 12.60 38.10
C ASP A 608 -5.26 11.58 38.99
N PHE A 609 -5.11 10.30 38.70
CA PHE A 609 -5.71 9.18 39.46
C PHE A 609 -4.74 7.98 39.56
N ASP A 610 -5.06 7.00 40.40
CA ASP A 610 -4.21 5.81 40.62
C ASP A 610 -4.86 4.55 40.05
N PHE A 611 -4.16 3.89 39.13
CA PHE A 611 -4.36 2.47 38.86
C PHE A 611 -3.53 1.63 39.85
N PRO A 612 -3.84 0.33 40.02
CA PRO A 612 -3.03 -0.56 40.86
C PRO A 612 -1.53 -0.59 40.53
N HIS A 613 -1.16 -0.30 39.27
CA HIS A 613 0.21 -0.41 38.75
C HIS A 613 0.84 0.94 38.34
N LYS A 614 0.08 2.06 38.26
CA LYS A 614 0.60 3.38 37.87
C LYS A 614 -0.24 4.56 38.39
N ARG A 615 0.41 5.69 38.66
CA ARG A 615 -0.26 7.02 38.75
C ARG A 615 -0.49 7.54 37.32
N ALA A 616 -1.74 7.68 36.92
CA ALA A 616 -2.16 8.10 35.57
C ALA A 616 -2.70 9.53 35.55
N ALA A 617 -2.58 10.18 34.40
CA ALA A 617 -3.22 11.45 34.09
C ALA A 617 -4.42 11.20 33.18
N MET A 618 -5.61 11.65 33.60
CA MET A 618 -6.82 11.59 32.79
C MET A 618 -6.81 12.72 31.78
N LEU A 619 -6.74 12.36 30.49
CA LEU A 619 -6.81 13.30 29.37
C LEU A 619 -8.11 13.13 28.61
N GLN A 620 -8.66 14.23 28.12
CA GLN A 620 -9.86 14.24 27.29
C GLN A 620 -9.67 15.16 26.07
N CYS A 621 -9.97 14.66 24.88
CA CYS A 621 -10.15 15.46 23.69
C CYS A 621 -11.64 15.46 23.32
N LYS A 622 -12.28 16.64 23.38
CA LYS A 622 -13.68 16.82 22.96
C LYS A 622 -13.75 17.03 21.45
N ARG A 623 -14.81 16.52 20.83
CA ARG A 623 -15.06 16.62 19.39
C ARG A 623 -14.98 18.05 18.85
N GLU A 624 -15.74 18.97 19.45
CA GLU A 624 -15.77 20.40 19.08
C GLU A 624 -14.37 21.01 19.12
N ARG A 625 -13.69 20.86 20.26
CA ARG A 625 -12.32 21.33 20.46
C ARG A 625 -11.35 20.75 19.43
N PHE A 626 -11.46 19.46 19.10
CA PHE A 626 -10.57 18.81 18.13
C PHE A 626 -10.62 19.50 16.77
N PHE A 627 -11.82 19.70 16.21
CA PHE A 627 -11.98 20.29 14.88
C PHE A 627 -11.65 21.80 14.86
N GLU A 628 -11.87 22.52 15.96
CA GLU A 628 -11.38 23.90 16.12
C GLU A 628 -9.85 23.98 16.22
N PHE A 629 -9.22 23.12 17.03
CA PHE A 629 -7.75 23.13 17.18
C PHE A 629 -7.04 22.69 15.90
N TYR A 630 -7.60 21.71 15.18
CA TYR A 630 -7.02 21.18 13.96
C TYR A 630 -6.77 22.28 12.91
N THR A 631 -7.67 23.26 12.85
CA THR A 631 -7.63 24.36 11.87
C THR A 631 -6.68 25.49 12.29
N SER A 632 -6.53 25.75 13.59
CA SER A 632 -5.71 26.84 14.14
C SER A 632 -4.19 26.63 14.05
N GLN A 633 -3.71 25.38 13.97
CA GLN A 633 -2.27 25.04 13.94
C GLN A 633 -1.75 24.56 12.58
N ALA A 634 -2.42 24.93 11.48
CA ALA A 634 -1.93 24.70 10.12
C ALA A 634 -0.92 25.78 9.64
N ARG A 635 -0.58 26.75 10.51
CA ARG A 635 0.41 27.81 10.25
C ARG A 635 1.83 27.43 10.69
#